data_AF-A0A931TMN7-F1
#
_entry.id   AF-A0A931TMN7-F1
#
_cell.length_a   1.000
_cell.length_b   1.000
_cell.length_c   1.000
_cell.angle_alpha   90.00
_cell.angle_beta   90.00
_cell.angle_gamma   90.00
#
_symmetry.space_group_name_H-M   'P 1'
#
loop_
_entity.id
_entity.type
_entity.pdbx_description
1 polymer ?
#
loop_
_entity_poly.entity_id
_entity_poly.type
_entity_poly.pdbx_seq_one_letter_code
_entity_poly.pdbx_strand_id
1 'polypeptide(L)'
;MVEDLDIPQNRLAESAERVVDRAVEEARRREHALLTNEHVCLAFAQVEWDFFGQVMRDNDLNPHQFLQALEEHLRMLPASGRELRVAPATKLLFKLALLHASRCGRHAIEAVDLFSAIFEETQGVPVSILRRQGIEPEVLVSRLTTRMRDQEVREERLKKRFELPPFLKHFATNLNQLAWQDKLPPVFGREAEMQQALEILCHRERSNSVLLIGEPGVGKTAIVEGLARRIEFEPESIPVRLRDCQIVNLQMNTMVAGTMLRGMFEDRIQNVIREIKERPNLILFIDEVHTMIGAGSALGAPSDAANVFKSVLARGEVRIIGATTMGEYKEFIQEDEALARRFRTVYIAEPSIEQTRTILYNLRPRLERNYSVRILDEAVEMALEMSYRYMRHLQLPDKVIGWLDTASVRAEIDKRYEVRGDDVADVISNVARIPKDMVFRDVTDRFKDIESSLSRRVVGQRQAIGSVARRLVLNKGPLKDGFDRPDGVLLFLGPTGVGKTELAKSVAEFLFGDDKKMIRVDMSEYQDGAVGVDKMIGMPRGIVGSERGGVLTNQLKDNPYSVVLLDEIEKASPNMLNLFLQAFDEGWVTDGRGKRVYLSDAIVIMTSNAGTEHFRKLTNPLGFCSGQTGIDQVRGEVMKDLERCFAPEFRNRIDEVVLFTPLTHDDVRIIAEQELAKIAATLEKSGKLLTIDPEAINQLVRDGYSLPYGARFLKRVIELNVKLPISQFWQGGVEFRVTCDKGQVVIESAGMRLVKGAAAVA
;
A
#
# COMPACT_ATOMS: atom_id res chain seq x y z
N MET A 1 -33.06 16.72 19.58
CA MET A 1 -34.15 15.79 19.22
C MET A 1 -35.44 16.33 19.79
N VAL A 2 -36.60 16.02 19.21
CA VAL A 2 -37.89 16.48 19.75
C VAL A 2 -38.30 15.50 20.86
N GLU A 3 -38.27 15.94 22.12
CA GLU A 3 -38.53 15.08 23.30
C GLU A 3 -40.02 14.75 23.52
N ASP A 4 -40.91 15.25 22.66
CA ASP A 4 -42.36 15.31 22.89
C ASP A 4 -43.19 14.33 22.03
N LEU A 5 -42.66 13.14 21.74
CA LEU A 5 -43.31 12.11 20.90
C LEU A 5 -44.25 11.16 21.68
N ASP A 6 -44.39 11.33 23.01
CA ASP A 6 -45.19 10.46 23.90
C ASP A 6 -44.78 8.97 23.89
N ILE A 7 -43.58 8.62 23.42
CA ILE A 7 -43.04 7.25 23.37
C ILE A 7 -41.57 7.23 23.85
N PRO A 8 -41.13 6.20 24.60
CA PRO A 8 -39.72 6.07 24.97
C PRO A 8 -38.83 5.96 23.74
N GLN A 9 -37.70 6.69 23.69
CA GLN A 9 -36.76 6.65 22.55
C GLN A 9 -36.29 5.23 22.19
N ASN A 10 -36.15 4.36 23.20
CA ASN A 10 -35.72 2.96 23.05
C ASN A 10 -36.75 2.07 22.32
N ARG A 11 -37.89 2.63 21.91
CA ARG A 11 -38.97 1.95 21.18
C ARG A 11 -38.97 2.29 19.69
N LEU A 12 -38.01 3.06 19.18
CA LEU A 12 -37.83 3.27 17.74
C LEU A 12 -36.71 2.36 17.23
N ALA A 13 -36.94 1.69 16.10
CA ALA A 13 -35.88 1.02 15.35
C ALA A 13 -35.12 2.02 14.47
N GLU A 14 -33.91 1.67 14.03
CA GLU A 14 -33.04 2.54 13.22
C GLU A 14 -33.73 3.07 11.94
N SER A 15 -34.62 2.28 11.34
CA SER A 15 -35.41 2.69 10.17
C SER A 15 -36.44 3.78 10.52
N ALA A 16 -37.12 3.66 11.66
CA ALA A 16 -38.06 4.67 12.14
C ALA A 16 -37.33 5.95 12.58
N GLU A 17 -36.18 5.83 13.27
CA GLU A 17 -35.36 6.98 13.68
C GLU A 17 -34.98 7.85 12.48
N ARG A 18 -34.50 7.23 11.39
CA ARG A 18 -34.18 7.94 10.13
C ARG A 18 -35.36 8.73 9.57
N VAL A 19 -36.56 8.15 9.59
CA VAL A 19 -37.78 8.83 9.13
C VAL A 19 -38.14 10.00 10.04
N VAL A 20 -38.05 9.83 11.37
CA VAL A 20 -38.37 10.88 12.34
C VAL A 20 -37.39 12.04 12.24
N ASP A 21 -36.10 11.76 12.19
CA ASP A 21 -35.07 12.79 12.06
C ASP A 21 -35.26 13.60 10.77
N ARG A 22 -35.56 12.92 9.67
CA ARG A 22 -35.85 13.57 8.40
C ARG A 22 -37.13 14.41 8.43
N ALA A 23 -38.17 13.95 9.10
CA ALA A 23 -39.42 14.70 9.27
C ALA A 23 -39.20 15.98 10.10
N VAL A 24 -38.38 15.89 11.15
CA VAL A 24 -37.99 17.03 12.00
C VAL A 24 -37.13 18.03 11.22
N GLU A 25 -36.19 17.55 10.41
CA GLU A 25 -35.37 18.38 9.53
C GLU A 25 -36.24 19.15 8.54
N GLU A 26 -37.20 18.49 7.89
CA GLU A 26 -38.08 19.12 6.91
C GLU A 26 -39.03 20.14 7.54
N ALA A 27 -39.55 19.87 8.75
CA ALA A 27 -40.36 20.84 9.50
C ALA A 27 -39.54 22.09 9.87
N ARG A 28 -38.29 21.91 10.30
CA ARG A 28 -37.36 23.02 10.63
C ARG A 28 -36.98 23.82 9.40
N ARG A 29 -36.66 23.14 8.29
CA ARG A 29 -36.30 23.76 7.02
C ARG A 29 -37.40 24.68 6.48
N ARG A 30 -38.66 24.33 6.73
CA ARG A 30 -39.84 25.12 6.34
C ARG A 30 -40.31 26.11 7.42
N GLU A 31 -39.60 26.21 8.55
CA GLU A 31 -39.94 27.06 9.69
C GLU A 31 -41.35 26.83 10.28
N HIS A 32 -41.84 25.59 10.17
CA HIS A 32 -43.12 25.19 10.74
C HIS A 32 -43.01 25.01 12.26
N ALA A 33 -44.00 25.54 13.01
CA ALA A 33 -44.02 25.41 14.47
C ALA A 33 -44.44 24.02 14.96
N LEU A 34 -45.07 23.21 14.10
CA LEU A 34 -45.61 21.90 14.44
C LEU A 34 -45.06 20.84 13.49
N LEU A 35 -44.57 19.73 14.06
CA LEU A 35 -44.35 18.47 13.36
C LEU A 35 -45.71 17.80 13.17
N THR A 36 -46.09 17.59 11.91
CA THR A 36 -47.40 17.04 11.52
C THR A 36 -47.24 15.73 10.74
N ASN A 37 -48.33 14.98 10.54
CA ASN A 37 -48.30 13.70 9.83
C ASN A 37 -47.84 13.84 8.37
N GLU A 38 -48.06 15.00 7.76
CA GLU A 38 -47.61 15.31 6.40
C GLU A 38 -46.08 15.32 6.33
N HIS A 39 -45.40 15.82 7.36
CA HIS A 39 -43.94 15.77 7.46
C HIS A 39 -43.45 14.33 7.58
N VAL A 40 -44.11 13.51 8.41
CA VAL A 40 -43.77 12.10 8.59
C VAL A 40 -43.99 11.31 7.30
N CYS A 41 -45.09 11.58 6.58
CA CYS A 41 -45.41 10.93 5.31
C CYS A 41 -44.41 11.30 4.20
N LEU A 42 -44.05 12.59 4.10
CA LEU A 42 -43.04 13.06 3.17
C LEU A 42 -41.65 12.48 3.48
N ALA A 43 -41.27 12.46 4.76
CA ALA A 43 -40.00 11.89 5.20
C ALA A 43 -39.91 10.39 4.92
N PHE A 44 -40.99 9.64 5.15
CA PHE A 44 -41.04 8.22 4.81
C PHE A 44 -40.78 8.00 3.32
N ALA A 45 -41.42 8.78 2.44
CA ALA A 45 -41.22 8.67 1.00
C ALA A 45 -39.78 9.02 0.56
N GLN A 46 -39.08 9.88 1.29
CA GLN A 46 -37.68 10.25 1.01
C GLN A 46 -36.69 9.19 1.50
N VAL A 47 -36.94 8.57 2.64
CA VAL A 47 -36.07 7.54 3.23
C VAL A 47 -36.30 6.18 2.57
N GLU A 48 -37.55 5.82 2.30
CA GLU A 48 -37.98 4.52 1.79
C GLU A 48 -38.63 4.63 0.40
N TRP A 49 -37.96 5.34 -0.54
CA TRP A 49 -38.53 5.67 -1.87
C TRP A 49 -38.98 4.45 -2.66
N ASP A 50 -38.18 3.39 -2.70
CA ASP A 50 -38.50 2.20 -3.49
C ASP A 50 -39.76 1.50 -2.97
N PHE A 51 -39.88 1.39 -1.64
CA PHE A 51 -41.05 0.80 -0.99
C PHE A 51 -42.28 1.69 -1.18
N PHE A 52 -42.18 2.99 -0.89
CA PHE A 52 -43.25 3.97 -1.09
C PHE A 52 -43.76 3.99 -2.54
N GLY A 53 -42.83 4.08 -3.49
CA GLY A 53 -43.14 4.14 -4.91
C GLY A 53 -43.81 2.87 -5.42
N GLN A 54 -43.40 1.69 -4.94
CA GLN A 54 -44.05 0.43 -5.29
C GLN A 54 -45.45 0.32 -4.71
N VAL A 55 -45.65 0.65 -3.42
CA VAL A 55 -46.96 0.61 -2.78
C VAL A 55 -47.96 1.53 -3.47
N MET A 56 -47.54 2.74 -3.85
CA MET A 56 -48.39 3.67 -4.60
C MET A 56 -48.74 3.11 -5.98
N ARG A 57 -47.76 2.61 -6.73
CA ARG A 57 -47.99 2.03 -8.08
C ARG A 57 -48.87 0.79 -8.07
N ASP A 58 -48.74 -0.08 -7.08
CA ASP A 58 -49.59 -1.25 -6.93
C ASP A 58 -51.07 -0.85 -6.85
N ASN A 59 -51.35 0.31 -6.24
CA ASN A 59 -52.68 0.88 -6.09
C ASN A 59 -53.07 1.78 -7.27
N ASP A 60 -52.37 1.73 -8.41
CA ASP A 60 -52.63 2.62 -9.55
C ASP A 60 -52.47 4.12 -9.23
N LEU A 61 -51.69 4.46 -8.18
CA LEU A 61 -51.36 5.85 -7.83
C LEU A 61 -50.01 6.25 -8.39
N ASN A 62 -49.92 7.51 -8.83
CA ASN A 62 -48.65 8.11 -9.18
C ASN A 62 -47.97 8.70 -7.91
N PRO A 63 -46.84 8.13 -7.45
CA PRO A 63 -46.19 8.57 -6.21
C PRO A 63 -45.73 10.03 -6.27
N HIS A 64 -45.31 10.52 -7.44
CA HIS A 64 -44.90 11.92 -7.60
C HIS A 64 -46.07 12.88 -7.49
N GLN A 65 -47.24 12.54 -8.06
CA GLN A 65 -48.44 13.36 -7.95
C GLN A 65 -48.95 13.42 -6.50
N PHE A 66 -48.89 12.30 -5.78
CA PHE A 66 -49.23 12.26 -4.36
C PHE A 66 -48.31 13.18 -3.54
N LEU A 67 -47.00 13.08 -3.74
CA LEU A 67 -46.03 13.92 -3.02
C LEU A 67 -46.15 15.39 -3.38
N GLN A 68 -46.43 15.73 -4.64
CA GLN A 68 -46.65 17.11 -5.05
C GLN A 68 -47.84 17.71 -4.31
N ALA A 69 -48.98 17.00 -4.23
CA ALA A 69 -50.14 17.45 -3.47
C ALA A 69 -49.85 17.61 -1.97
N LEU A 70 -49.03 16.71 -1.40
CA LEU A 70 -48.59 16.78 -0.01
C LEU A 70 -47.68 17.99 0.24
N GLU A 71 -46.74 18.25 -0.67
CA GLU A 71 -45.84 19.40 -0.60
C GLU A 71 -46.58 20.74 -0.78
N GLU A 72 -47.57 20.81 -1.67
CA GLU A 72 -48.44 21.96 -1.85
C GLU A 72 -49.20 22.27 -0.55
N HIS A 73 -49.70 21.24 0.14
CA HIS A 73 -50.33 21.42 1.45
C HIS A 73 -49.34 21.93 2.49
N LEU A 74 -48.15 21.35 2.57
CA LEU A 74 -47.10 21.79 3.48
C LEU A 74 -46.67 23.24 3.21
N ARG A 75 -46.71 23.73 1.97
CA ARG A 75 -46.41 25.14 1.65
C ARG A 75 -47.49 26.13 2.14
N MET A 76 -48.71 25.66 2.36
CA MET A 76 -49.80 26.49 2.87
C MET A 76 -49.78 26.64 4.39
N LEU A 77 -48.96 25.85 5.10
CA LEU A 77 -48.81 25.96 6.54
C LEU A 77 -48.04 27.25 6.90
N PRO A 78 -48.45 27.97 7.97
CA PRO A 78 -47.80 29.21 8.35
C PRO A 78 -46.39 28.95 8.90
N ALA A 79 -45.39 29.58 8.29
CA ALA A 79 -44.05 29.70 8.86
C ALA A 79 -44.11 30.62 10.09
N SER A 80 -43.74 30.10 11.25
CA SER A 80 -43.87 30.82 12.52
C SER A 80 -42.53 30.99 13.25
N GLY A 81 -41.46 30.31 12.81
CA GLY A 81 -40.10 30.42 13.38
C GLY A 81 -40.00 30.08 14.87
N ARG A 82 -41.07 29.50 15.45
CA ARG A 82 -41.14 29.10 16.86
C ARG A 82 -40.47 27.75 17.07
N GLU A 83 -40.12 27.47 18.33
CA GLU A 83 -39.62 26.15 18.73
C GLU A 83 -40.58 25.04 18.27
N LEU A 84 -40.04 24.05 17.56
CA LEU A 84 -40.79 22.95 16.95
C LEU A 84 -41.43 22.06 18.03
N ARG A 85 -42.75 21.94 18.00
CA ARG A 85 -43.53 21.04 18.86
C ARG A 85 -44.18 19.93 18.05
N VAL A 86 -44.64 18.86 18.70
CA VAL A 86 -45.32 17.75 18.02
C VAL A 86 -46.83 17.98 18.02
N ALA A 87 -47.47 17.89 16.87
CA ALA A 87 -48.93 18.00 16.78
C ALA A 87 -49.62 16.84 17.53
N PRO A 88 -50.80 17.04 18.16
CA PRO A 88 -51.52 15.98 18.84
C PRO A 88 -51.82 14.76 17.96
N ALA A 89 -52.16 14.99 16.67
CA ALA A 89 -52.36 13.95 15.66
C ALA A 89 -51.09 13.11 15.46
N THR A 90 -49.92 13.75 15.42
CA THR A 90 -48.64 13.07 15.27
C THR A 90 -48.28 12.26 16.52
N LYS A 91 -48.58 12.75 17.72
CA LYS A 91 -48.43 11.93 18.95
C LYS A 91 -49.32 10.68 18.91
N LEU A 92 -50.54 10.81 18.36
CA LEU A 92 -51.45 9.67 18.18
C LEU A 92 -50.91 8.67 17.15
N LEU A 93 -50.36 9.15 16.02
CA LEU A 93 -49.71 8.32 15.00
C LEU A 93 -48.63 7.43 15.62
N PHE A 94 -47.74 7.98 16.45
CA PHE A 94 -46.71 7.20 17.12
C PHE A 94 -47.31 6.12 18.04
N LYS A 95 -48.37 6.44 18.79
CA LYS A 95 -49.07 5.46 19.65
C LYS A 95 -49.70 4.33 18.83
N LEU A 96 -50.28 4.65 17.68
CA LEU A 96 -50.84 3.67 16.74
C LEU A 96 -49.73 2.78 16.14
N ALA A 97 -48.62 3.37 15.72
CA ALA A 97 -47.47 2.64 15.20
C ALA A 97 -46.88 1.67 16.25
N LEU A 98 -46.86 2.05 17.54
CA LEU A 98 -46.46 1.15 18.63
C LEU A 98 -47.43 -0.03 18.81
N LEU A 99 -48.73 0.20 18.63
CA LEU A 99 -49.73 -0.87 18.65
C LEU A 99 -49.54 -1.83 17.46
N HIS A 100 -49.19 -1.31 16.27
CA HIS A 100 -48.88 -2.13 15.09
C HIS A 100 -47.66 -3.02 15.33
N ALA A 101 -46.54 -2.43 15.77
CA ALA A 101 -45.34 -3.17 16.13
C ALA A 101 -45.65 -4.28 17.16
N SER A 102 -46.42 -3.95 18.20
CA SER A 102 -46.80 -4.90 19.25
C SER A 102 -47.68 -6.05 18.73
N ARG A 103 -48.60 -5.79 17.79
CA ARG A 103 -49.44 -6.84 17.15
C ARG A 103 -48.60 -7.79 16.30
N CYS A 104 -47.53 -7.29 15.69
CA CYS A 104 -46.55 -8.09 14.96
C CYS A 104 -45.53 -8.78 15.89
N GLY A 105 -45.67 -8.66 17.21
CA GLY A 105 -44.71 -9.23 18.18
C GLY A 105 -43.37 -8.47 18.25
N ARG A 106 -43.27 -7.29 17.63
CA ARG A 106 -42.10 -6.42 17.66
C ARG A 106 -42.18 -5.46 18.85
N HIS A 107 -41.04 -5.21 19.51
CA HIS A 107 -40.96 -4.31 20.67
C HIS A 107 -40.57 -2.86 20.32
N ALA A 108 -40.13 -2.64 19.08
CA ALA A 108 -39.75 -1.35 18.52
C ALA A 108 -40.54 -1.07 17.23
N ILE A 109 -40.80 0.21 16.98
CA ILE A 109 -41.51 0.75 15.83
C ILE A 109 -40.53 0.84 14.66
N GLU A 110 -40.89 0.30 13.51
CA GLU A 110 -40.16 0.45 12.25
C GLU A 110 -40.83 1.51 11.35
N ALA A 111 -40.12 1.96 10.32
CA ALA A 111 -40.61 2.97 9.39
C ALA A 111 -42.00 2.64 8.80
N VAL A 112 -42.27 1.36 8.52
CA VAL A 112 -43.54 0.93 7.89
C VAL A 112 -44.72 0.98 8.87
N ASP A 113 -44.47 0.85 10.17
CA ASP A 113 -45.51 1.02 11.19
C ASP A 113 -45.97 2.49 11.26
N LEU A 114 -45.03 3.44 11.13
CA LEU A 114 -45.34 4.87 11.01
C LEU A 114 -46.16 5.14 9.74
N PHE A 115 -45.75 4.55 8.62
CA PHE A 115 -46.44 4.73 7.34
C PHE A 115 -47.86 4.16 7.36
N SER A 116 -48.05 2.98 7.96
CA SER A 116 -49.38 2.37 8.11
C SER A 116 -50.26 3.21 9.04
N ALA A 117 -49.72 3.71 10.15
CA ALA A 117 -50.44 4.55 11.11
C ALA A 117 -50.92 5.89 10.52
N ILE A 118 -50.18 6.48 9.55
CA ILE A 118 -50.59 7.71 8.85
C ILE A 118 -51.96 7.56 8.20
N PHE A 119 -52.25 6.39 7.62
CA PHE A 119 -53.48 6.16 6.85
C PHE A 119 -54.63 5.58 7.67
N GLU A 120 -54.39 5.20 8.93
CA GLU A 120 -55.46 4.87 9.88
C GLU A 120 -56.16 6.14 10.41
N GLU A 121 -55.47 7.29 10.41
CA GLU A 121 -56.09 8.57 10.76
C GLU A 121 -56.94 9.10 9.59
N THR A 122 -58.22 8.74 9.59
CA THR A 122 -59.18 9.02 8.50
C THR A 122 -59.43 10.50 8.16
N GLN A 123 -58.96 11.43 9.01
CA GLN A 123 -59.11 12.88 8.86
C GLN A 123 -57.80 13.59 8.44
N GLY A 124 -56.69 12.86 8.32
CA GLY A 124 -55.40 13.42 7.96
C GLY A 124 -55.33 13.89 6.49
N VAL A 125 -54.45 14.85 6.21
CA VAL A 125 -54.24 15.34 4.84
C VAL A 125 -53.77 14.24 3.90
N PRO A 126 -52.84 13.33 4.27
CA PRO A 126 -52.43 12.22 3.41
C PRO A 126 -53.63 11.36 2.95
N VAL A 127 -54.56 11.07 3.87
CA VAL A 127 -55.81 10.36 3.57
C VAL A 127 -56.71 11.15 2.64
N SER A 128 -56.85 12.46 2.86
CA SER A 128 -57.67 13.32 1.99
C SER A 128 -57.15 13.35 0.54
N ILE A 129 -55.82 13.31 0.36
CA ILE A 129 -55.17 13.27 -0.96
C ILE A 129 -55.46 11.94 -1.64
N LEU A 130 -55.35 10.81 -0.93
CA LEU A 130 -55.69 9.48 -1.47
C LEU A 130 -57.15 9.41 -1.94
N ARG A 131 -58.09 9.88 -1.13
CA ARG A 131 -59.52 9.86 -1.46
C ARG A 131 -59.83 10.68 -2.71
N ARG A 132 -59.17 11.83 -2.90
CA ARG A 132 -59.31 12.64 -4.13
C ARG A 132 -58.80 11.91 -5.37
N GLN A 133 -57.87 10.98 -5.20
CA GLN A 133 -57.34 10.12 -6.25
C GLN A 133 -58.12 8.80 -6.40
N GLY A 134 -59.25 8.65 -5.70
CA GLY A 134 -60.17 7.53 -5.87
C GLY A 134 -59.86 6.28 -5.04
N ILE A 135 -58.99 6.39 -4.02
CA ILE A 135 -58.57 5.24 -3.20
C ILE A 135 -58.94 5.45 -1.75
N GLU A 136 -59.63 4.45 -1.18
CA GLU A 136 -59.90 4.42 0.25
C GLU A 136 -58.65 3.98 1.04
N PRO A 137 -58.32 4.64 2.17
CA PRO A 137 -57.13 4.33 2.97
C PRO A 137 -57.03 2.88 3.42
N GLU A 138 -58.17 2.24 3.68
CA GLU A 138 -58.26 0.83 4.09
C GLU A 138 -57.65 -0.12 3.06
N VAL A 139 -57.80 0.20 1.76
CA VAL A 139 -57.21 -0.58 0.66
C VAL A 139 -55.69 -0.46 0.68
N LEU A 140 -55.17 0.75 0.90
CA LEU A 140 -53.74 1.02 0.98
C LEU A 140 -53.11 0.29 2.18
N VAL A 141 -53.71 0.39 3.36
CA VAL A 141 -53.25 -0.28 4.60
C VAL A 141 -53.31 -1.80 4.45
N SER A 142 -54.37 -2.34 3.85
CA SER A 142 -54.49 -3.80 3.61
C SER A 142 -53.40 -4.32 2.65
N ARG A 143 -53.08 -3.57 1.59
CA ARG A 143 -51.99 -3.96 0.68
C ARG A 143 -50.61 -3.78 1.29
N LEU A 144 -50.41 -2.74 2.10
CA LEU A 144 -49.20 -2.53 2.89
C LEU A 144 -48.92 -3.70 3.82
N THR A 145 -49.90 -4.09 4.64
CA THR A 145 -49.77 -5.22 5.57
C THR A 145 -49.50 -6.54 4.84
N THR A 146 -50.12 -6.76 3.67
CA THR A 146 -49.86 -7.95 2.83
C THR A 146 -48.44 -7.96 2.30
N ARG A 147 -47.95 -6.84 1.76
CA ARG A 147 -46.58 -6.65 1.29
C ARG A 147 -45.54 -6.85 2.40
N MET A 148 -45.80 -6.28 3.59
CA MET A 148 -44.94 -6.48 4.76
C MET A 148 -44.85 -7.94 5.13
N ARG A 149 -45.99 -8.64 5.19
CA ARG A 149 -46.03 -10.07 5.50
C ARG A 149 -45.29 -10.89 4.44
N ASP A 150 -45.44 -10.55 3.16
CA ASP A 150 -44.70 -11.22 2.08
C ASP A 150 -43.19 -10.97 2.18
N GLN A 151 -42.78 -9.76 2.55
CA GLN A 151 -41.37 -9.41 2.77
C GLN A 151 -40.80 -10.14 3.99
N GLU A 152 -41.50 -10.15 5.13
CA GLU A 152 -41.11 -10.89 6.34
C GLU A 152 -41.00 -12.40 6.05
N VAL A 153 -41.99 -12.99 5.36
CA VAL A 153 -41.97 -14.41 4.97
C VAL A 153 -40.80 -14.69 4.02
N ARG A 154 -40.50 -13.78 3.09
CA ARG A 154 -39.36 -13.90 2.18
C ARG A 154 -38.03 -13.84 2.93
N GLU A 155 -37.87 -12.90 3.85
CA GLU A 155 -36.67 -12.75 4.69
C GLU A 155 -36.47 -13.98 5.59
N GLU A 156 -37.54 -14.50 6.20
CA GLU A 156 -37.47 -15.70 7.01
C GLU A 156 -37.08 -16.94 6.18
N ARG A 157 -37.64 -17.07 4.97
CA ARG A 157 -37.23 -18.13 4.02
C ARG A 157 -35.76 -18.03 3.64
N LEU A 158 -35.27 -16.83 3.36
CA LEU A 158 -33.86 -16.59 3.00
C LEU A 158 -32.93 -16.86 4.17
N LYS A 159 -33.31 -16.44 5.38
CA LYS A 159 -32.57 -16.72 6.61
C LYS A 159 -32.43 -18.23 6.82
N LYS A 160 -33.50 -19.00 6.65
CA LYS A 160 -33.47 -20.47 6.71
C LYS A 160 -32.64 -21.09 5.59
N ARG A 161 -32.72 -20.58 4.36
CA ARG A 161 -31.96 -21.10 3.20
C ARG A 161 -30.45 -20.97 3.39
N PHE A 162 -29.97 -19.83 3.91
CA PHE A 162 -28.54 -19.55 4.06
C PHE A 162 -27.97 -19.91 5.45
N GLU A 163 -28.81 -20.42 6.36
CA GLU A 163 -28.39 -20.76 7.71
C GLU A 163 -27.38 -21.92 7.72
N LEU A 164 -26.17 -21.59 8.18
CA LEU A 164 -25.12 -22.57 8.38
C LEU A 164 -25.40 -23.45 9.61
N PRO A 165 -24.87 -24.69 9.62
CA PRO A 165 -24.87 -25.53 10.81
C PRO A 165 -24.34 -24.81 12.07
N PRO A 166 -24.82 -25.17 13.27
CA PRO A 166 -24.54 -24.43 14.50
C PRO A 166 -23.06 -24.23 14.79
N PHE A 167 -22.21 -25.24 14.57
CA PHE A 167 -20.78 -25.11 14.82
C PHE A 167 -20.10 -24.33 13.70
N LEU A 168 -20.37 -24.67 12.44
CA LEU A 168 -19.79 -24.03 11.25
C LEU A 168 -20.07 -22.52 11.20
N LYS A 169 -21.26 -22.09 11.65
CA LYS A 169 -21.66 -20.68 11.70
C LYS A 169 -20.70 -19.79 12.51
N HIS A 170 -19.98 -20.34 13.49
CA HIS A 170 -19.05 -19.57 14.31
C HIS A 170 -17.70 -19.32 13.63
N PHE A 171 -17.36 -20.11 12.61
CA PHE A 171 -16.03 -20.15 12.02
C PHE A 171 -16.04 -19.91 10.52
N ALA A 172 -17.21 -19.74 9.92
CA ALA A 172 -17.35 -19.68 8.49
C ALA A 172 -18.42 -18.70 8.04
N THR A 173 -18.21 -18.15 6.85
CA THR A 173 -19.08 -17.14 6.24
C THR A 173 -19.69 -17.70 4.97
N ASN A 174 -21.00 -17.59 4.83
CA ASN A 174 -21.71 -18.06 3.64
C ASN A 174 -21.55 -17.03 2.50
N LEU A 175 -20.77 -17.38 1.46
CA LEU A 175 -20.51 -16.47 0.34
C LEU A 175 -21.76 -16.25 -0.51
N ASN A 176 -22.61 -17.26 -0.67
CA ASN A 176 -23.88 -17.11 -1.39
C ASN A 176 -24.81 -16.12 -0.67
N GLN A 177 -24.81 -16.11 0.66
CA GLN A 177 -25.55 -15.11 1.44
C GLN A 177 -25.02 -13.70 1.20
N LEU A 178 -23.68 -13.53 1.16
CA LEU A 178 -23.06 -12.24 0.85
C LEU A 178 -23.34 -11.79 -0.58
N ALA A 179 -23.38 -12.72 -1.54
CA ALA A 179 -23.75 -12.44 -2.92
C ALA A 179 -25.19 -11.91 -2.99
N TRP A 180 -26.12 -12.58 -2.29
CA TRP A 180 -27.52 -12.17 -2.23
C TRP A 180 -27.71 -10.77 -1.61
N GLN A 181 -26.88 -10.43 -0.62
CA GLN A 181 -26.85 -9.10 0.01
C GLN A 181 -26.10 -8.03 -0.82
N ASP A 182 -25.67 -8.34 -2.04
CA ASP A 182 -24.83 -7.51 -2.92
C ASP A 182 -23.50 -7.03 -2.28
N LYS A 183 -23.03 -7.77 -1.27
CA LYS A 183 -21.76 -7.48 -0.58
C LYS A 183 -20.55 -7.97 -1.37
N LEU A 184 -20.70 -9.04 -2.15
CA LEU A 184 -19.63 -9.54 -3.01
C LEU A 184 -19.50 -8.70 -4.29
N PRO A 185 -18.29 -8.23 -4.64
CA PRO A 185 -18.08 -7.51 -5.88
C PRO A 185 -18.34 -8.42 -7.09
N PRO A 186 -18.84 -7.87 -8.21
CA PRO A 186 -18.88 -8.60 -9.46
C PRO A 186 -17.45 -8.89 -9.95
N VAL A 187 -17.30 -10.02 -10.64
CA VAL A 187 -16.00 -10.56 -11.05
C VAL A 187 -15.93 -10.49 -12.56
N PHE A 188 -14.84 -9.94 -13.09
CA PHE A 188 -14.67 -9.72 -14.53
C PHE A 188 -13.40 -10.39 -15.05
N GLY A 189 -13.45 -10.87 -16.29
CA GLY A 189 -12.26 -11.39 -16.98
C GLY A 189 -11.73 -12.73 -16.46
N ARG A 190 -12.49 -13.45 -15.64
CA ARG A 190 -12.12 -14.77 -15.05
C ARG A 190 -13.08 -15.91 -15.39
N GLU A 191 -13.81 -15.78 -16.50
CA GLU A 191 -14.83 -16.76 -16.89
C GLU A 191 -14.26 -18.14 -17.20
N ALA A 192 -13.08 -18.21 -17.81
CA ALA A 192 -12.45 -19.48 -18.15
C ALA A 192 -12.06 -20.26 -16.88
N GLU A 193 -11.46 -19.58 -15.90
CA GLU A 193 -11.05 -20.16 -14.62
C GLU A 193 -12.27 -20.57 -13.77
N MET A 194 -13.33 -19.74 -13.75
CA MET A 194 -14.61 -20.09 -13.11
C MET A 194 -15.25 -21.32 -13.77
N GLN A 195 -15.29 -21.35 -15.10
CA GLN A 195 -15.84 -22.49 -15.85
C GLN A 195 -15.03 -23.77 -15.58
N GLN A 196 -13.70 -23.70 -15.55
CA GLN A 196 -12.85 -24.84 -15.22
C GLN A 196 -13.08 -25.34 -13.78
N ALA A 197 -13.22 -24.42 -12.82
CA ALA A 197 -13.55 -24.79 -11.43
C ALA A 197 -14.93 -25.47 -11.35
N LEU A 198 -15.93 -24.95 -12.08
CA LEU A 198 -17.27 -25.53 -12.16
C LEU A 198 -17.26 -26.95 -12.74
N GLU A 199 -16.49 -27.18 -13.81
CA GLU A 199 -16.29 -28.50 -14.42
C GLU A 199 -15.68 -29.50 -13.43
N ILE A 200 -14.67 -29.09 -12.68
CA ILE A 200 -14.03 -29.91 -11.66
C ILE A 200 -15.03 -30.30 -10.57
N LEU A 201 -15.81 -29.34 -10.05
CA LEU A 201 -16.81 -29.55 -9.00
C LEU A 201 -17.92 -30.53 -9.43
N CYS A 202 -18.15 -30.70 -10.74
CA CYS A 202 -19.18 -31.60 -11.28
C CYS A 202 -18.74 -33.08 -11.38
N HIS A 203 -17.46 -33.40 -11.19
CA HIS A 203 -16.97 -34.77 -11.27
C HIS A 203 -17.55 -35.68 -10.16
N ARG A 204 -17.85 -36.94 -10.52
CA ARG A 204 -18.40 -37.96 -9.61
C ARG A 204 -17.36 -39.01 -9.19
N GLU A 205 -16.62 -39.53 -10.16
CA GLU A 205 -15.66 -40.63 -9.96
C GLU A 205 -14.22 -40.13 -9.77
N ARG A 206 -13.96 -38.88 -10.18
CA ARG A 206 -12.66 -38.22 -10.08
C ARG A 206 -12.69 -37.21 -8.96
N SER A 207 -11.50 -36.78 -8.54
CA SER A 207 -11.32 -35.64 -7.63
C SER A 207 -12.16 -34.45 -8.07
N ASN A 208 -13.05 -34.02 -7.17
CA ASN A 208 -13.97 -32.90 -7.36
C ASN A 208 -13.65 -31.73 -6.41
N SER A 209 -12.45 -31.73 -5.83
CA SER A 209 -11.91 -30.58 -5.10
C SER A 209 -11.00 -29.77 -6.01
N VAL A 210 -11.17 -28.45 -5.98
CA VAL A 210 -10.45 -27.49 -6.81
C VAL A 210 -9.30 -26.91 -6.00
N LEU A 211 -8.13 -26.77 -6.61
CA LEU A 211 -7.02 -26.01 -6.06
C LEU A 211 -6.64 -24.88 -7.01
N LEU A 212 -6.96 -23.65 -6.61
CA LEU A 212 -6.62 -22.42 -7.30
C LEU A 212 -5.16 -22.06 -6.99
N ILE A 213 -4.30 -22.08 -8.02
CA ILE A 213 -2.87 -21.81 -7.89
C ILE A 213 -2.54 -20.52 -8.64
N GLY A 214 -2.03 -19.52 -7.94
CA GLY A 214 -1.60 -18.26 -8.52
C GLY A 214 -0.87 -17.40 -7.49
N GLU A 215 -0.12 -16.40 -7.94
CA GLU A 215 0.54 -15.46 -7.03
C GLU A 215 -0.49 -14.65 -6.22
N PRO A 216 -0.12 -14.06 -5.08
CA PRO A 216 -1.00 -13.16 -4.33
C PRO A 216 -1.49 -12.00 -5.22
N GLY A 217 -2.71 -11.49 -5.00
CA GLY A 217 -3.23 -10.34 -5.74
C GLY A 217 -3.79 -10.62 -7.15
N VAL A 218 -3.64 -11.83 -7.71
CA VAL A 218 -4.20 -12.15 -9.05
C VAL A 218 -5.73 -12.34 -9.09
N GLY A 219 -6.39 -12.37 -7.92
CA GLY A 219 -7.85 -12.54 -7.81
C GLY A 219 -8.33 -13.98 -7.59
N LYS A 220 -7.62 -14.78 -6.80
CA LYS A 220 -8.03 -16.16 -6.46
C LYS A 220 -9.36 -16.19 -5.70
N THR A 221 -9.50 -15.35 -4.67
CA THR A 221 -10.74 -15.18 -3.89
C THR A 221 -11.88 -14.68 -4.78
N ALA A 222 -11.59 -13.75 -5.70
CA ALA A 222 -12.58 -13.24 -6.64
C ALA A 222 -13.20 -14.34 -7.50
N ILE A 223 -12.44 -15.34 -7.97
CA ILE A 223 -13.02 -16.48 -8.73
C ILE A 223 -14.06 -17.23 -7.90
N VAL A 224 -13.83 -17.42 -6.60
CA VAL A 224 -14.75 -18.13 -5.71
C VAL A 224 -15.98 -17.30 -5.38
N GLU A 225 -15.80 -15.99 -5.16
CA GLU A 225 -16.90 -15.05 -5.00
C GLU A 225 -17.78 -14.97 -6.25
N GLY A 226 -17.16 -14.98 -7.44
CA GLY A 226 -17.82 -15.00 -8.73
C GLY A 226 -18.64 -16.27 -8.94
N LEU A 227 -18.09 -17.44 -8.56
CA LEU A 227 -18.84 -18.69 -8.56
C LEU A 227 -20.04 -18.64 -7.62
N ALA A 228 -19.89 -18.10 -6.40
CA ALA A 228 -21.02 -17.96 -5.47
C ALA A 228 -22.12 -17.05 -6.04
N ARG A 229 -21.73 -15.94 -6.69
CA ARG A 229 -22.66 -15.03 -7.36
C ARG A 229 -23.37 -15.70 -8.54
N ARG A 230 -22.64 -16.45 -9.37
CA ARG A 230 -23.20 -17.16 -10.53
C ARG A 230 -24.16 -18.28 -10.13
N ILE A 231 -23.89 -18.99 -9.02
CA ILE A 231 -24.83 -19.97 -8.43
C ILE A 231 -26.15 -19.32 -8.03
N GLU A 232 -26.12 -18.12 -7.44
CA GLU A 232 -27.34 -17.44 -6.97
C GLU A 232 -28.12 -16.70 -8.08
N PHE A 233 -27.44 -16.02 -8.98
CA PHE A 233 -28.08 -15.11 -9.93
C PHE A 233 -28.19 -15.66 -11.36
N GLU A 234 -27.40 -16.68 -11.72
CA GLU A 234 -27.37 -17.25 -13.07
C GLU A 234 -27.56 -18.79 -13.06
N PRO A 235 -28.63 -19.31 -12.43
CA PRO A 235 -28.82 -20.75 -12.24
C PRO A 235 -28.95 -21.53 -13.56
N GLU A 236 -29.32 -20.85 -14.65
CA GLU A 236 -29.38 -21.44 -15.99
C GLU A 236 -27.99 -21.81 -16.53
N SER A 237 -26.98 -21.00 -16.20
CA SER A 237 -25.58 -21.22 -16.57
C SER A 237 -24.88 -22.28 -15.72
N ILE A 238 -25.54 -22.73 -14.64
CA ILE A 238 -25.00 -23.66 -13.65
C ILE A 238 -25.64 -25.05 -13.85
N PRO A 239 -24.83 -26.14 -13.89
CA PRO A 239 -25.34 -27.49 -13.91
C PRO A 239 -26.30 -27.76 -12.75
N VAL A 240 -27.41 -28.47 -13.01
CA VAL A 240 -28.49 -28.74 -12.04
C VAL A 240 -27.98 -29.20 -10.66
N ARG A 241 -26.89 -29.98 -10.64
CA ARG A 241 -26.29 -30.52 -9.42
C ARG A 241 -25.65 -29.49 -8.49
N LEU A 242 -25.27 -28.34 -9.02
CA LEU A 242 -24.61 -27.27 -8.28
C LEU A 242 -25.54 -26.08 -8.00
N ARG A 243 -26.76 -26.06 -8.55
CA ARG A 243 -27.72 -24.95 -8.37
C ARG A 243 -28.14 -24.74 -6.92
N ASP A 244 -28.24 -25.83 -6.14
CA ASP A 244 -28.61 -25.77 -4.72
C ASP A 244 -27.38 -25.77 -3.79
N CYS A 245 -26.16 -25.74 -4.36
CA CYS A 245 -24.95 -25.73 -3.56
C CYS A 245 -24.66 -24.33 -3.01
N GLN A 246 -24.00 -24.26 -1.87
CA GLN A 246 -23.57 -23.02 -1.24
C GLN A 246 -22.07 -23.09 -0.93
N ILE A 247 -21.35 -22.03 -1.27
CA ILE A 247 -19.93 -21.88 -0.98
C ILE A 247 -19.78 -21.18 0.37
N VAL A 248 -19.01 -21.80 1.25
CA VAL A 248 -18.80 -21.35 2.62
C VAL A 248 -17.31 -21.16 2.87
N ASN A 249 -16.90 -19.92 3.18
CA ASN A 249 -15.51 -19.57 3.45
C ASN A 249 -15.15 -19.87 4.91
N LEU A 250 -14.14 -20.71 5.15
CA LEU A 250 -13.64 -21.04 6.48
C LEU A 250 -12.60 -20.02 6.95
N GLN A 251 -12.88 -19.33 8.05
CA GLN A 251 -12.01 -18.30 8.60
C GLN A 251 -10.96 -18.90 9.54
N MET A 252 -9.75 -19.16 9.03
CA MET A 252 -8.73 -19.86 9.80
C MET A 252 -8.28 -19.16 11.08
N ASN A 253 -8.24 -17.83 11.07
CA ASN A 253 -7.87 -17.04 12.24
C ASN A 253 -8.81 -17.30 13.43
N THR A 254 -10.10 -17.53 13.19
CA THR A 254 -11.08 -17.82 14.23
C THR A 254 -10.96 -19.25 14.77
N MET A 255 -10.50 -20.19 13.94
CA MET A 255 -10.30 -21.58 14.34
C MET A 255 -9.14 -21.73 15.33
N VAL A 256 -8.05 -20.98 15.10
CA VAL A 256 -6.86 -20.95 15.96
C VAL A 256 -7.09 -20.06 17.20
N ALA A 257 -7.91 -19.02 17.09
CA ALA A 257 -8.21 -18.14 18.22
C ALA A 257 -8.82 -18.91 19.40
N GLY A 258 -8.23 -18.74 20.59
CA GLY A 258 -8.72 -19.34 21.83
C GLY A 258 -8.42 -20.84 22.01
N THR A 259 -7.57 -21.45 21.17
CA THR A 259 -7.08 -22.82 21.40
C THR A 259 -5.78 -22.80 22.18
N MET A 260 -5.85 -23.07 23.50
CA MET A 260 -4.66 -23.17 24.38
C MET A 260 -4.01 -24.56 24.37
N LEU A 261 -4.76 -25.59 23.99
CA LEU A 261 -4.35 -27.00 23.98
C LEU A 261 -4.47 -27.58 22.57
N ARG A 262 -3.49 -28.40 22.21
CA ARG A 262 -3.32 -29.07 20.91
C ARG A 262 -4.59 -29.77 20.40
N GLY A 263 -5.27 -30.55 21.24
CA GLY A 263 -6.46 -31.32 20.84
C GLY A 263 -7.71 -30.47 20.56
N MET A 264 -7.84 -29.28 21.15
CA MET A 264 -9.03 -28.43 20.96
C MET A 264 -9.17 -27.94 19.53
N PHE A 265 -8.06 -27.69 18.84
CA PHE A 265 -8.09 -27.29 17.44
C PHE A 265 -8.52 -28.47 16.55
N GLU A 266 -7.97 -29.66 16.78
CA GLU A 266 -8.34 -30.88 16.07
C GLU A 266 -9.83 -31.21 16.23
N ASP A 267 -10.37 -31.10 17.45
CA ASP A 267 -11.79 -31.30 17.73
C ASP A 267 -12.66 -30.31 16.95
N ARG A 268 -12.27 -29.04 16.88
CA ARG A 268 -12.99 -28.02 16.09
C ARG A 268 -13.02 -28.41 14.60
N ILE A 269 -11.90 -28.84 14.06
CA ILE A 269 -11.81 -29.30 12.66
C ILE A 269 -12.72 -30.50 12.41
N GLN A 270 -12.67 -31.51 13.28
CA GLN A 270 -13.50 -32.71 13.14
C GLN A 270 -14.99 -32.37 13.19
N ASN A 271 -15.39 -31.45 14.07
CA ASN A 271 -16.76 -30.99 14.17
C ASN A 271 -17.22 -30.26 12.91
N VAL A 272 -16.40 -29.35 12.36
CA VAL A 272 -16.67 -28.67 11.08
C VAL A 272 -16.85 -29.68 9.95
N ILE A 273 -15.95 -30.66 9.84
CA ILE A 273 -16.01 -31.69 8.80
C ILE A 273 -17.26 -32.55 8.93
N ARG A 274 -17.65 -32.93 10.16
CA ARG A 274 -18.86 -33.70 10.41
C ARG A 274 -20.12 -32.96 9.94
N GLU A 275 -20.26 -31.69 10.27
CA GLU A 275 -21.42 -30.89 9.85
C GLU A 275 -21.48 -30.70 8.32
N ILE A 276 -20.34 -30.58 7.65
CA ILE A 276 -20.29 -30.48 6.19
C ILE A 276 -20.66 -31.82 5.54
N LYS A 277 -20.26 -32.95 6.11
CA LYS A 277 -20.67 -34.28 5.61
C LYS A 277 -22.18 -34.49 5.66
N GLU A 278 -22.84 -33.97 6.69
CA GLU A 278 -24.29 -34.03 6.83
C GLU A 278 -25.02 -33.13 5.82
N ARG A 279 -24.34 -32.13 5.24
CA ARG A 279 -24.88 -31.19 4.26
C ARG A 279 -24.06 -31.18 2.96
N PRO A 280 -24.30 -32.13 2.03
CA PRO A 280 -23.50 -32.29 0.81
C PRO A 280 -23.68 -31.16 -0.21
N ASN A 281 -24.62 -30.24 0.02
CA ASN A 281 -24.79 -29.02 -0.74
C ASN A 281 -23.81 -27.91 -0.31
N LEU A 282 -23.07 -28.07 0.79
CA LEU A 282 -22.03 -27.12 1.19
C LEU A 282 -20.70 -27.45 0.50
N ILE A 283 -20.09 -26.42 -0.08
CA ILE A 283 -18.75 -26.45 -0.66
C ILE A 283 -17.86 -25.57 0.23
N LEU A 284 -16.81 -26.15 0.79
CA LEU A 284 -15.91 -25.43 1.68
C LEU A 284 -14.85 -24.67 0.88
N PHE A 285 -14.69 -23.38 1.15
CA PHE A 285 -13.62 -22.56 0.59
C PHE A 285 -12.56 -22.25 1.66
N ILE A 286 -11.28 -22.38 1.29
CA ILE A 286 -10.12 -22.07 2.13
C ILE A 286 -9.13 -21.25 1.30
N ASP A 287 -8.95 -19.97 1.62
CA ASP A 287 -8.16 -19.03 0.82
C ASP A 287 -6.64 -19.31 0.86
N GLU A 288 -6.15 -19.83 1.98
CA GLU A 288 -4.74 -20.18 2.18
C GLU A 288 -4.62 -21.64 2.62
N VAL A 289 -4.96 -22.58 1.74
CA VAL A 289 -5.07 -23.99 2.11
C VAL A 289 -3.75 -24.60 2.61
N HIS A 290 -2.61 -24.01 2.23
CA HIS A 290 -1.29 -24.42 2.73
C HIS A 290 -1.14 -24.18 4.23
N THR A 291 -1.83 -23.20 4.82
CA THR A 291 -1.83 -22.98 6.28
C THR A 291 -2.41 -24.19 7.02
N MET A 292 -3.31 -24.94 6.37
CA MET A 292 -3.91 -26.14 6.94
C MET A 292 -3.03 -27.37 6.80
N ILE A 293 -2.24 -27.41 5.73
CA ILE A 293 -1.49 -28.60 5.32
C ILE A 293 -0.05 -28.55 5.85
N GLY A 294 0.53 -27.36 5.98
CA GLY A 294 1.94 -27.12 6.30
C GLY A 294 2.21 -26.34 7.60
N ALA A 295 1.23 -25.70 8.23
CA ALA A 295 1.48 -24.80 9.38
C ALA A 295 1.55 -25.50 10.74
N GLY A 296 2.42 -26.49 10.87
CA GLY A 296 2.85 -26.94 12.21
C GLY A 296 3.72 -25.91 12.96
N SER A 297 4.13 -24.83 12.29
CA SER A 297 5.14 -23.88 12.80
C SER A 297 4.85 -22.39 12.54
N ALA A 298 4.09 -22.02 11.50
CA ALA A 298 3.94 -20.60 11.10
C ALA A 298 2.88 -19.80 11.89
N LEU A 299 1.88 -20.47 12.49
CA LEU A 299 0.75 -19.83 13.19
C LEU A 299 0.56 -20.34 14.62
N GLY A 300 1.52 -21.10 15.15
CA GLY A 300 1.37 -21.79 16.44
C GLY A 300 0.34 -22.93 16.41
N ALA A 301 -0.22 -23.27 15.24
CA ALA A 301 -1.09 -24.42 15.06
C ALA A 301 -0.27 -25.73 15.20
N PRO A 302 -0.74 -26.74 15.94
CA PRO A 302 0.01 -27.97 16.15
C PRO A 302 0.15 -28.77 14.85
N SER A 303 1.35 -29.30 14.59
CA SER A 303 1.70 -30.13 13.43
C SER A 303 0.75 -31.30 13.13
N ASP A 304 0.03 -31.82 14.14
CA ASP A 304 -0.81 -33.02 14.02
C ASP A 304 -2.21 -32.71 13.48
N ALA A 305 -2.67 -31.46 13.57
CA ALA A 305 -3.97 -31.06 13.03
C ALA A 305 -4.00 -31.08 11.49
N ALA A 306 -2.85 -30.85 10.86
CA ALA A 306 -2.68 -31.04 9.42
C ALA A 306 -2.99 -32.49 9.02
N ASN A 307 -2.65 -33.48 9.85
CA ASN A 307 -2.92 -34.89 9.55
C ASN A 307 -4.42 -35.23 9.54
N VAL A 308 -5.23 -34.58 10.39
CA VAL A 308 -6.69 -34.76 10.38
C VAL A 308 -7.27 -34.29 9.05
N PHE A 309 -6.86 -33.11 8.58
CA PHE A 309 -7.25 -32.62 7.26
C PHE A 309 -6.73 -33.50 6.15
N LYS A 310 -5.43 -33.86 6.18
CA LYS A 310 -4.84 -34.75 5.18
C LYS A 310 -5.63 -36.04 5.04
N SER A 311 -6.06 -36.62 6.16
CA SER A 311 -6.86 -37.84 6.20
C SER A 311 -8.24 -37.66 5.52
N VAL A 312 -8.96 -36.58 5.84
CA VAL A 312 -10.30 -36.31 5.28
C VAL A 312 -10.23 -35.90 3.80
N LEU A 313 -9.23 -35.09 3.45
CA LEU A 313 -8.92 -34.69 2.07
C LEU A 313 -8.55 -35.90 1.22
N ALA A 314 -7.65 -36.76 1.70
CA ALA A 314 -7.24 -38.00 1.05
C ALA A 314 -8.42 -38.93 0.77
N ARG A 315 -9.40 -39.00 1.70
CA ARG A 315 -10.62 -39.80 1.53
C ARG A 315 -11.66 -39.19 0.59
N GLY A 316 -11.58 -37.88 0.30
CA GLY A 316 -12.51 -37.21 -0.63
C GLY A 316 -13.94 -37.10 -0.11
N GLU A 317 -14.10 -37.04 1.22
CA GLU A 317 -15.42 -37.04 1.87
C GLU A 317 -16.15 -35.69 1.79
N VAL A 318 -15.43 -34.63 1.42
CA VAL A 318 -15.92 -33.24 1.38
C VAL A 318 -15.46 -32.57 0.08
N ARG A 319 -16.31 -31.71 -0.50
CA ARG A 319 -15.94 -30.87 -1.67
C ARG A 319 -15.33 -29.56 -1.19
N ILE A 320 -14.14 -29.27 -1.71
CA ILE A 320 -13.34 -28.12 -1.26
C ILE A 320 -12.83 -27.33 -2.45
N ILE A 321 -12.82 -26.01 -2.31
CA ILE A 321 -12.07 -25.08 -3.13
C ILE A 321 -10.95 -24.53 -2.25
N GLY A 322 -9.70 -24.86 -2.56
CA GLY A 322 -8.53 -24.30 -1.90
C GLY A 322 -7.86 -23.25 -2.79
N ALA A 323 -7.28 -22.21 -2.20
CA ALA A 323 -6.35 -21.32 -2.88
C ALA A 323 -4.96 -21.38 -2.24
N THR A 324 -3.92 -21.23 -3.06
CA THR A 324 -2.52 -21.27 -2.63
C THR A 324 -1.62 -20.57 -3.65
N THR A 325 -0.37 -20.29 -3.29
CA THR A 325 0.65 -19.84 -4.25
C THR A 325 1.38 -21.01 -4.90
N MET A 326 2.09 -20.77 -6.01
CA MET A 326 2.87 -21.82 -6.68
C MET A 326 4.02 -22.33 -5.79
N GLY A 327 4.65 -21.44 -5.02
CA GLY A 327 5.70 -21.81 -4.07
C GLY A 327 5.18 -22.76 -2.98
N GLU A 328 4.07 -22.41 -2.33
CA GLU A 328 3.45 -23.22 -1.28
C GLU A 328 2.86 -24.52 -1.82
N TYR A 329 2.33 -24.52 -3.05
CA TYR A 329 1.85 -25.74 -3.70
C TYR A 329 2.97 -26.77 -3.84
N LYS A 330 4.12 -26.34 -4.38
CA LYS A 330 5.30 -27.20 -4.54
C LYS A 330 5.78 -27.73 -3.20
N GLU A 331 5.80 -26.87 -2.18
CA GLU A 331 6.36 -27.19 -0.86
C GLU A 331 5.46 -28.12 -0.02
N PHE A 332 4.15 -27.86 0.03
CA PHE A 332 3.27 -28.50 1.02
C PHE A 332 2.26 -29.50 0.42
N ILE A 333 1.96 -29.40 -0.87
CA ILE A 333 0.87 -30.17 -1.50
C ILE A 333 1.40 -31.15 -2.56
N GLN A 334 2.34 -30.72 -3.40
CA GLN A 334 2.84 -31.51 -4.52
C GLN A 334 3.66 -32.72 -4.06
N GLU A 335 4.46 -32.57 -3.00
CA GLU A 335 5.26 -33.66 -2.41
C GLU A 335 4.38 -34.74 -1.74
N ASP A 336 3.16 -34.41 -1.33
CA ASP A 336 2.22 -35.35 -0.71
C ASP A 336 1.30 -35.98 -1.76
N GLU A 337 1.67 -37.17 -2.24
CA GLU A 337 0.95 -37.87 -3.32
C GLU A 337 -0.54 -38.13 -2.99
N ALA A 338 -0.87 -38.34 -1.71
CA ALA A 338 -2.25 -38.59 -1.30
C ALA A 338 -3.13 -37.33 -1.45
N LEU A 339 -2.59 -36.15 -1.12
CA LEU A 339 -3.26 -34.86 -1.30
C LEU A 339 -3.30 -34.43 -2.76
N ALA A 340 -2.17 -34.53 -3.47
CA ALA A 340 -2.04 -34.09 -4.85
C ALA A 340 -3.05 -34.81 -5.77
N ARG A 341 -3.36 -36.09 -5.52
CA ARG A 341 -4.36 -36.86 -6.28
C ARG A 341 -5.81 -36.40 -6.02
N ARG A 342 -6.08 -35.66 -4.95
CA ARG A 342 -7.45 -35.25 -4.54
C ARG A 342 -7.84 -33.86 -5.00
N PHE A 343 -6.86 -33.01 -5.27
CA PHE A 343 -7.09 -31.72 -5.88
C PHE A 343 -6.90 -31.80 -7.39
N ARG A 344 -7.74 -31.07 -8.11
CA ARG A 344 -7.47 -30.69 -9.50
C ARG A 344 -7.06 -29.23 -9.51
N THR A 345 -5.95 -28.95 -10.18
CA THR A 345 -5.35 -27.61 -10.19
C THR A 345 -5.97 -26.74 -11.27
N VAL A 346 -6.28 -25.50 -10.91
CA VAL A 346 -6.62 -24.41 -11.84
C VAL A 346 -5.54 -23.35 -11.68
N TYR A 347 -4.78 -23.10 -12.74
CA TYR A 347 -3.73 -22.10 -12.73
C TYR A 347 -4.32 -20.73 -13.06
N ILE A 348 -4.04 -19.75 -12.22
CA ILE A 348 -4.52 -18.38 -12.37
C ILE A 348 -3.32 -17.50 -12.65
N ALA A 349 -3.22 -17.05 -13.89
CA ALA A 349 -2.20 -16.12 -14.32
C ALA A 349 -2.58 -14.67 -13.94
N GLU A 350 -1.56 -13.83 -13.80
CA GLU A 350 -1.74 -12.38 -13.75
C GLU A 350 -2.47 -11.91 -15.03
N PRO A 351 -3.53 -11.09 -14.92
CA PRO A 351 -4.26 -10.62 -16.09
C PRO A 351 -3.40 -9.64 -16.91
N SER A 352 -3.66 -9.56 -18.22
CA SER A 352 -3.03 -8.56 -19.07
C SER A 352 -3.48 -7.13 -18.73
N ILE A 353 -2.81 -6.11 -19.26
CA ILE A 353 -3.23 -4.69 -19.11
C ILE A 353 -4.67 -4.51 -19.57
N GLU A 354 -5.02 -5.03 -20.75
CA GLU A 354 -6.34 -4.85 -21.34
C GLU A 354 -7.43 -5.55 -20.50
N GLN A 355 -7.12 -6.74 -19.97
CA GLN A 355 -8.01 -7.43 -19.03
C GLN A 355 -8.16 -6.64 -17.73
N THR A 356 -7.06 -6.13 -17.19
CA THR A 356 -7.04 -5.30 -15.97
C THR A 356 -7.80 -4.01 -16.18
N ARG A 357 -7.63 -3.34 -17.31
CA ARG A 357 -8.38 -2.16 -17.73
C ARG A 357 -9.87 -2.45 -17.69
N THR A 358 -10.29 -3.55 -18.31
CA THR A 358 -11.69 -4.00 -18.29
C THR A 358 -12.19 -4.24 -16.86
N ILE A 359 -11.39 -4.88 -16.00
CA ILE A 359 -11.73 -5.09 -14.59
C ILE A 359 -11.92 -3.74 -13.87
N LEU A 360 -11.02 -2.78 -14.07
CA LEU A 360 -11.07 -1.46 -13.43
C LEU A 360 -12.29 -0.64 -13.87
N TYR A 361 -12.59 -0.59 -15.17
CA TYR A 361 -13.77 0.13 -15.66
C TYR A 361 -15.07 -0.45 -15.11
N ASN A 362 -15.15 -1.76 -14.93
CA ASN A 362 -16.34 -2.38 -14.36
C ASN A 362 -16.40 -2.28 -12.83
N LEU A 363 -15.25 -2.17 -12.15
CA LEU A 363 -15.19 -1.95 -10.70
C LEU A 363 -15.44 -0.48 -10.31
N ARG A 364 -15.13 0.46 -11.20
CA ARG A 364 -15.25 1.91 -11.00
C ARG A 364 -16.58 2.35 -10.40
N PRO A 365 -17.77 1.96 -10.92
CA PRO A 365 -19.05 2.41 -10.34
C PRO A 365 -19.26 1.99 -8.88
N ARG A 366 -18.59 0.92 -8.43
CA ARG A 366 -18.63 0.50 -7.02
C ARG A 366 -17.70 1.36 -6.18
N LEU A 367 -16.46 1.61 -6.63
CA LEU A 367 -15.51 2.50 -5.94
C LEU A 367 -16.07 3.92 -5.80
N GLU A 368 -16.65 4.45 -6.88
CA GLU A 368 -17.29 5.77 -6.92
C GLU A 368 -18.44 5.89 -5.91
N ARG A 369 -19.29 4.87 -5.81
CA ARG A 369 -20.38 4.82 -4.82
C ARG A 369 -19.88 4.71 -3.39
N ASN A 370 -18.83 3.92 -3.15
CA ASN A 370 -18.31 3.68 -1.80
C ASN A 370 -17.73 4.96 -1.17
N TYR A 371 -17.02 5.77 -1.97
CA TYR A 371 -16.34 6.98 -1.48
C TYR A 371 -17.03 8.28 -1.90
N SER A 372 -18.17 8.19 -2.58
CA SER A 372 -18.91 9.35 -3.12
C SER A 372 -18.04 10.26 -4.01
N VAL A 373 -17.17 9.65 -4.82
CA VAL A 373 -16.28 10.35 -5.78
C VAL A 373 -16.56 9.89 -7.21
N ARG A 374 -15.99 10.61 -8.18
CA ARG A 374 -15.93 10.27 -9.59
C ARG A 374 -14.47 10.02 -9.98
N ILE A 375 -14.16 8.81 -10.41
CA ILE A 375 -12.81 8.45 -10.86
C ILE A 375 -12.73 8.85 -12.33
N LEU A 376 -11.74 9.62 -12.76
CA LEU A 376 -11.59 9.99 -14.16
C LEU A 376 -10.82 8.91 -14.95
N ASP A 377 -11.02 8.85 -16.27
CA ASP A 377 -10.36 7.85 -17.14
C ASP A 377 -8.83 8.00 -17.08
N GLU A 378 -8.34 9.23 -17.00
CA GLU A 378 -6.91 9.54 -16.81
C GLU A 378 -6.32 8.89 -15.53
N ALA A 379 -7.11 8.73 -14.47
CA ALA A 379 -6.66 8.09 -13.24
C ALA A 379 -6.49 6.58 -13.42
N VAL A 380 -7.41 5.95 -14.15
CA VAL A 380 -7.35 4.52 -14.48
C VAL A 380 -6.16 4.23 -15.38
N GLU A 381 -6.00 5.02 -16.45
CA GLU A 381 -4.87 4.86 -17.37
C GLU A 381 -3.53 5.13 -16.68
N MET A 382 -3.46 6.14 -15.79
CA MET A 382 -2.27 6.39 -14.96
C MET A 382 -1.90 5.18 -14.09
N ALA A 383 -2.89 4.57 -13.42
CA ALA A 383 -2.65 3.40 -12.58
C ALA A 383 -2.11 2.22 -13.40
N LEU A 384 -2.65 1.99 -14.59
CA LEU A 384 -2.22 0.92 -15.50
C LEU A 384 -0.83 1.18 -16.09
N GLU A 385 -0.54 2.39 -16.54
CA GLU A 385 0.76 2.76 -17.11
C GLU A 385 1.87 2.59 -16.05
N MET A 386 1.61 3.06 -14.83
CA MET A 386 2.57 3.00 -13.74
C MET A 386 2.74 1.60 -13.14
N SER A 387 1.83 0.66 -13.40
CA SER A 387 1.84 -0.67 -12.78
C SER A 387 3.04 -1.51 -13.20
N TYR A 388 3.55 -1.35 -14.42
CA TYR A 388 4.75 -2.08 -14.87
C TYR A 388 6.01 -1.67 -14.13
N ARG A 389 6.04 -0.42 -13.70
CA ARG A 389 7.25 0.21 -13.18
C ARG A 389 7.30 0.15 -11.67
N TYR A 390 6.21 0.55 -11.02
CA TYR A 390 6.20 0.71 -9.58
C TYR A 390 5.76 -0.58 -8.89
N MET A 391 6.37 -0.95 -7.76
CA MET A 391 5.92 -2.10 -6.96
C MET A 391 5.84 -3.42 -7.76
N ARG A 392 6.90 -3.78 -8.50
CA ARG A 392 6.94 -4.97 -9.39
C ARG A 392 6.75 -6.32 -8.68
N HIS A 393 6.90 -6.36 -7.37
CA HIS A 393 6.68 -7.57 -6.57
C HIS A 393 5.19 -7.88 -6.33
N LEU A 394 4.30 -6.90 -6.57
CA LEU A 394 2.85 -7.06 -6.50
C LEU A 394 2.28 -7.27 -7.89
N GLN A 395 1.20 -8.05 -7.96
CA GLN A 395 0.56 -8.48 -9.20
C GLN A 395 -0.71 -7.67 -9.49
N LEU A 396 -1.07 -7.61 -10.77
CA LEU A 396 -2.38 -7.17 -11.23
C LEU A 396 -3.46 -8.21 -10.92
N PRO A 397 -4.73 -7.78 -10.70
CA PRO A 397 -5.20 -6.40 -10.70
C PRO A 397 -5.11 -5.71 -9.33
N ASP A 398 -4.81 -6.44 -8.26
CA ASP A 398 -4.90 -5.95 -6.86
C ASP A 398 -4.13 -4.65 -6.62
N LYS A 399 -2.90 -4.57 -7.13
CA LYS A 399 -2.05 -3.39 -6.95
C LYS A 399 -2.67 -2.09 -7.47
N VAL A 400 -3.23 -2.11 -8.67
CA VAL A 400 -3.83 -0.90 -9.29
C VAL A 400 -5.19 -0.57 -8.69
N ILE A 401 -5.93 -1.59 -8.26
CA ILE A 401 -7.15 -1.39 -7.46
C ILE A 401 -6.79 -0.68 -6.15
N GLY A 402 -5.77 -1.14 -5.43
CA GLY A 402 -5.32 -0.52 -4.18
C GLY A 402 -4.86 0.93 -4.35
N TRP A 403 -4.21 1.26 -5.47
CA TRP A 403 -3.84 2.65 -5.78
C TRP A 403 -5.06 3.55 -6.01
N LEU A 404 -6.02 3.10 -6.81
CA LEU A 404 -7.25 3.85 -7.09
C LEU A 404 -8.14 3.99 -5.84
N ASP A 405 -8.22 2.93 -5.04
CA ASP A 405 -8.95 2.91 -3.78
C ASP A 405 -8.38 3.93 -2.80
N THR A 406 -7.05 3.91 -2.59
CA THR A 406 -6.36 4.89 -1.73
C THR A 406 -6.50 6.31 -2.26
N ALA A 407 -6.45 6.52 -3.58
CA ALA A 407 -6.64 7.83 -4.20
C ALA A 407 -8.07 8.35 -3.99
N SER A 408 -9.06 7.45 -4.06
CA SER A 408 -10.47 7.76 -3.81
C SER A 408 -10.71 8.17 -2.35
N VAL A 409 -10.15 7.43 -1.39
CA VAL A 409 -10.21 7.78 0.05
C VAL A 409 -9.59 9.15 0.31
N ARG A 410 -8.45 9.45 -0.31
CA ARG A 410 -7.81 10.77 -0.16
C ARG A 410 -8.66 11.90 -0.72
N ALA A 411 -9.24 11.71 -1.91
CA ALA A 411 -10.14 12.69 -2.49
C ALA A 411 -11.36 12.95 -1.58
N GLU A 412 -11.94 11.91 -0.99
CA GLU A 412 -13.04 12.02 -0.01
C GLU A 412 -12.61 12.83 1.23
N ILE A 413 -11.46 12.50 1.84
CA ILE A 413 -10.91 13.23 3.00
C ILE A 413 -10.67 14.71 2.65
N ASP A 414 -10.15 14.98 1.46
CA ASP A 414 -9.89 16.32 0.94
C ASP A 414 -11.19 17.05 0.51
N LYS A 415 -12.35 16.40 0.61
CA LYS A 415 -13.66 16.90 0.16
C LYS A 415 -13.69 17.27 -1.33
N ARG A 416 -12.95 16.52 -2.14
CA ARG A 416 -12.94 16.60 -3.60
C ARG A 416 -13.80 15.49 -4.19
N TYR A 417 -14.57 15.84 -5.22
CA TYR A 417 -15.44 14.89 -5.90
C TYR A 417 -14.72 14.11 -7.01
N GLU A 418 -13.59 14.57 -7.52
CA GLU A 418 -12.92 13.95 -8.68
C GLU A 418 -11.55 13.38 -8.30
N VAL A 419 -11.29 12.15 -8.74
CA VAL A 419 -9.98 11.48 -8.67
C VAL A 419 -9.29 11.57 -10.02
N ARG A 420 -8.11 12.20 -10.04
CA ARG A 420 -7.31 12.50 -11.23
C ARG A 420 -6.08 11.61 -11.32
N GLY A 421 -5.40 11.63 -12.48
CA GLY A 421 -4.10 10.96 -12.64
C GLY A 421 -3.07 11.39 -11.59
N ASP A 422 -3.08 12.68 -11.23
CA ASP A 422 -2.19 13.24 -10.21
C ASP A 422 -2.40 12.65 -8.81
N ASP A 423 -3.64 12.27 -8.45
CA ASP A 423 -3.94 11.65 -7.17
C ASP A 423 -3.33 10.25 -7.09
N VAL A 424 -3.38 9.50 -8.21
CA VAL A 424 -2.75 8.18 -8.32
C VAL A 424 -1.23 8.31 -8.24
N ALA A 425 -0.65 9.30 -8.92
CA ALA A 425 0.78 9.59 -8.82
C ALA A 425 1.20 9.94 -7.38
N ASP A 426 0.37 10.68 -6.65
CA ASP A 426 0.61 10.97 -5.23
C ASP A 426 0.57 9.71 -4.36
N VAL A 427 -0.36 8.79 -4.61
CA VAL A 427 -0.39 7.50 -3.90
C VAL A 427 0.88 6.72 -4.17
N ILE A 428 1.28 6.59 -5.44
CA ILE A 428 2.50 5.87 -5.84
C ILE A 428 3.74 6.50 -5.22
N SER A 429 3.87 7.83 -5.26
CA SER A 429 4.95 8.59 -4.63
C SER A 429 5.10 8.27 -3.15
N ASN A 430 3.99 8.20 -2.41
CA ASN A 430 3.99 7.89 -0.99
C ASN A 430 4.35 6.43 -0.71
N VAL A 431 3.78 5.49 -1.48
CA VAL A 431 4.05 4.05 -1.33
C VAL A 431 5.51 3.74 -1.66
N ALA A 432 6.02 4.30 -2.77
CA ALA A 432 7.41 4.15 -3.20
C ALA A 432 8.40 4.97 -2.37
N ARG A 433 7.91 5.96 -1.61
CA ARG A 433 8.71 6.95 -0.87
C ARG A 433 9.72 7.63 -1.78
N ILE A 434 9.23 8.16 -2.88
CA ILE A 434 10.00 8.96 -3.86
C ILE A 434 9.27 10.28 -4.13
N PRO A 435 9.97 11.33 -4.57
CA PRO A 435 9.33 12.59 -4.96
C PRO A 435 8.27 12.39 -6.06
N LYS A 436 7.16 13.15 -6.01
CA LYS A 436 6.05 13.02 -6.97
C LYS A 436 6.49 13.17 -8.42
N ASP A 437 7.34 14.16 -8.68
CA ASP A 437 7.91 14.44 -10.01
C ASP A 437 8.82 13.30 -10.52
N MET A 438 9.31 12.42 -9.63
CA MET A 438 10.08 11.23 -9.98
C MET A 438 9.21 9.99 -10.25
N VAL A 439 7.90 10.06 -9.99
CA VAL A 439 6.94 9.03 -10.42
C VAL A 439 6.89 9.01 -11.94
N PHE A 440 6.92 10.18 -12.57
CA PHE A 440 6.99 10.34 -14.02
C PHE A 440 8.42 10.14 -14.54
N ARG A 441 8.56 9.93 -15.86
CA ARG A 441 9.85 9.92 -16.56
C ARG A 441 10.17 11.22 -17.27
N ASP A 442 9.18 12.10 -17.44
CA ASP A 442 9.44 13.46 -17.89
C ASP A 442 9.96 14.30 -16.73
N VAL A 443 11.23 14.07 -16.42
CA VAL A 443 11.98 14.76 -15.37
C VAL A 443 12.79 15.92 -15.95
N THR A 444 12.45 16.38 -17.16
CA THR A 444 13.21 17.38 -17.91
C THR A 444 13.48 18.61 -17.05
N ASP A 445 12.46 19.10 -16.34
CA ASP A 445 12.59 20.28 -15.49
C ASP A 445 13.52 20.06 -14.28
N ARG A 446 13.38 18.94 -13.57
CA ARG A 446 14.24 18.61 -12.42
C ARG A 446 15.70 18.45 -12.85
N PHE A 447 15.94 17.88 -14.03
CA PHE A 447 17.29 17.56 -14.51
C PHE A 447 18.00 18.73 -15.20
N LYS A 448 17.31 19.83 -15.52
CA LYS A 448 17.93 21.06 -16.08
C LYS A 448 19.11 21.55 -15.23
N ASP A 449 18.94 21.52 -13.91
CA ASP A 449 19.92 22.04 -12.95
C ASP A 449 20.61 20.93 -12.13
N ILE A 450 20.70 19.71 -12.68
CA ILE A 450 21.30 18.57 -11.97
C ILE A 450 22.75 18.81 -11.57
N GLU A 451 23.57 19.37 -12.46
CA GLU A 451 24.99 19.63 -12.16
C GLU A 451 25.13 20.63 -11.01
N SER A 452 24.34 21.71 -11.04
CA SER A 452 24.29 22.72 -9.99
C SER A 452 23.84 22.12 -8.67
N SER A 453 22.82 21.26 -8.69
CA SER A 453 22.28 20.60 -7.50
C SER A 453 23.31 19.66 -6.86
N LEU A 454 23.99 18.83 -7.67
CA LEU A 454 25.03 17.92 -7.19
C LEU A 454 26.26 18.70 -6.66
N SER A 455 26.61 19.81 -7.31
CA SER A 455 27.76 20.66 -6.94
C SER A 455 27.57 21.44 -5.63
N ARG A 456 26.33 21.61 -5.15
CA ARG A 456 26.09 22.22 -3.82
C ARG A 456 26.74 21.40 -2.71
N ARG A 457 26.77 20.08 -2.87
CA ARG A 457 27.27 19.11 -1.88
C ARG A 457 28.65 18.57 -2.22
N VAL A 458 29.00 18.49 -3.50
CA VAL A 458 30.26 17.92 -3.99
C VAL A 458 31.15 19.01 -4.58
N VAL A 459 32.34 19.20 -3.99
CA VAL A 459 33.28 20.26 -4.36
C VAL A 459 34.40 19.73 -5.27
N GLY A 460 34.83 20.53 -6.25
CA GLY A 460 35.99 20.29 -7.13
C GLY A 460 35.77 19.29 -8.27
N GLN A 461 34.90 18.31 -8.08
CA GLN A 461 34.71 17.16 -8.99
C GLN A 461 33.83 17.47 -10.21
N ARG A 462 34.03 18.61 -10.88
CA ARG A 462 33.16 19.10 -11.96
C ARG A 462 33.03 18.09 -13.12
N GLN A 463 34.13 17.46 -13.54
CA GLN A 463 34.10 16.46 -14.61
C GLN A 463 33.29 15.22 -14.19
N ALA A 464 33.47 14.75 -12.96
CA ALA A 464 32.73 13.61 -12.43
C ALA A 464 31.23 13.90 -12.34
N ILE A 465 30.87 15.09 -11.83
CA ILE A 465 29.48 15.56 -11.74
C ILE A 465 28.85 15.61 -13.13
N GLY A 466 29.53 16.21 -14.11
CA GLY A 466 29.02 16.28 -15.49
C GLY A 466 28.83 14.90 -16.14
N SER A 467 29.75 13.95 -15.91
CA SER A 467 29.58 12.57 -16.40
C SER A 467 28.39 11.86 -15.76
N VAL A 468 28.24 11.96 -14.44
CA VAL A 468 27.09 11.39 -13.73
C VAL A 468 25.79 12.05 -14.19
N ALA A 469 25.74 13.37 -14.27
CA ALA A 469 24.59 14.13 -14.73
C ALA A 469 24.11 13.67 -16.12
N ARG A 470 25.01 13.64 -17.11
CA ARG A 470 24.68 13.18 -18.46
C ARG A 470 24.14 11.76 -18.46
N ARG A 471 24.74 10.85 -17.69
CA ARG A 471 24.28 9.46 -17.65
C ARG A 471 22.93 9.32 -16.96
N LEU A 472 22.67 10.07 -15.89
CA LEU A 472 21.37 10.07 -15.23
C LEU A 472 20.27 10.64 -16.14
N VAL A 473 20.55 11.68 -16.93
CA VAL A 473 19.59 12.20 -17.94
C VAL A 473 19.23 11.12 -18.96
N LEU A 474 20.23 10.38 -19.48
CA LEU A 474 19.98 9.31 -20.44
C LEU A 474 19.18 8.15 -19.83
N ASN A 475 19.52 7.76 -18.60
CA ASN A 475 18.92 6.59 -17.98
C ASN A 475 17.54 6.86 -17.36
N LYS A 476 17.26 8.08 -16.89
CA LYS A 476 15.95 8.46 -16.34
C LYS A 476 15.06 9.18 -17.35
N GLY A 477 15.58 9.52 -18.52
CA GLY A 477 14.83 10.17 -19.59
C GLY A 477 13.84 9.22 -20.30
N PRO A 478 13.02 9.79 -21.20
CA PRO A 478 12.00 9.03 -21.94
C PRO A 478 12.60 8.03 -22.94
N LEU A 479 13.86 8.19 -23.32
CA LEU A 479 14.56 7.36 -24.32
C LEU A 479 15.44 6.26 -23.70
N LYS A 480 15.24 5.90 -22.43
CA LYS A 480 15.99 4.79 -21.81
C LYS A 480 15.66 3.48 -22.52
N ASP A 481 16.69 2.81 -23.03
CA ASP A 481 16.60 1.43 -23.49
C ASP A 481 16.71 0.43 -22.33
N GLY A 482 15.93 -0.66 -22.36
CA GLY A 482 16.00 -1.72 -21.35
C GLY A 482 15.48 -1.31 -19.98
N PHE A 483 14.14 -1.17 -19.86
CA PHE A 483 13.44 -0.83 -18.61
C PHE A 483 13.63 -1.84 -17.48
N ASP A 484 14.06 -3.05 -17.83
CA ASP A 484 14.35 -4.10 -16.87
C ASP A 484 15.71 -3.94 -16.23
N ARG A 485 16.66 -3.19 -16.82
CA ARG A 485 17.99 -2.98 -16.24
C ARG A 485 18.00 -1.86 -15.20
N PRO A 486 19.00 -1.83 -14.29
CA PRO A 486 19.19 -0.71 -13.36
C PRO A 486 19.17 0.65 -14.07
N ASP A 487 18.75 1.70 -13.36
CA ASP A 487 18.75 3.08 -13.87
C ASP A 487 20.14 3.70 -13.91
N GLY A 488 21.18 2.92 -13.61
CA GLY A 488 22.55 3.22 -13.97
C GLY A 488 23.53 2.29 -13.31
N VAL A 489 24.58 1.92 -14.04
CA VAL A 489 25.70 1.14 -13.50
C VAL A 489 26.99 1.94 -13.66
N LEU A 490 27.35 2.68 -12.63
CA LEU A 490 28.46 3.64 -12.67
C LEU A 490 29.66 3.10 -11.90
N LEU A 491 30.87 3.32 -12.41
CA LEU A 491 32.12 3.02 -11.69
C LEU A 491 32.89 4.29 -11.35
N PHE A 492 33.05 4.57 -10.07
CA PHE A 492 33.79 5.72 -9.55
C PHE A 492 35.23 5.34 -9.25
N LEU A 493 36.16 5.88 -10.03
CA LEU A 493 37.60 5.65 -9.90
C LEU A 493 38.29 6.88 -9.35
N GLY A 494 39.15 6.72 -8.35
CA GLY A 494 39.99 7.80 -7.84
C GLY A 494 40.53 7.54 -6.44
N PRO A 495 41.28 8.49 -5.85
CA PRO A 495 41.86 8.34 -4.52
C PRO A 495 40.81 8.25 -3.41
N THR A 496 41.24 7.83 -2.21
CA THR A 496 40.37 7.90 -1.04
C THR A 496 40.15 9.35 -0.60
N GLY A 497 38.96 9.68 -0.11
CA GLY A 497 38.67 11.00 0.47
C GLY A 497 38.49 12.15 -0.53
N VAL A 498 38.30 11.86 -1.82
CA VAL A 498 38.04 12.87 -2.88
C VAL A 498 36.57 13.17 -3.13
N GLY A 499 35.64 12.45 -2.49
CA GLY A 499 34.20 12.70 -2.58
C GLY A 499 33.36 11.65 -3.32
N LYS A 500 33.89 10.46 -3.66
CA LYS A 500 33.17 9.38 -4.33
C LYS A 500 31.83 9.02 -3.66
N THR A 501 31.88 8.71 -2.35
CA THR A 501 30.69 8.40 -1.55
C THR A 501 29.76 9.61 -1.38
N GLU A 502 30.31 10.83 -1.36
CA GLU A 502 29.51 12.04 -1.19
C GLU A 502 28.70 12.36 -2.45
N LEU A 503 29.27 12.09 -3.64
CA LEU A 503 28.52 12.16 -4.89
C LEU A 503 27.40 11.12 -4.94
N ALA A 504 27.65 9.88 -4.48
CA ALA A 504 26.62 8.85 -4.41
C ALA A 504 25.44 9.26 -3.51
N LYS A 505 25.73 9.86 -2.34
CA LYS A 505 24.69 10.42 -1.45
C LYS A 505 23.92 11.57 -2.10
N SER A 506 24.63 12.47 -2.77
CA SER A 506 24.03 13.60 -3.49
C SER A 506 23.09 13.11 -4.61
N VAL A 507 23.46 12.03 -5.30
CA VAL A 507 22.60 11.37 -6.29
C VAL A 507 21.36 10.75 -5.63
N ALA A 508 21.51 10.09 -4.47
CA ALA A 508 20.38 9.52 -3.74
C ALA A 508 19.39 10.60 -3.28
N GLU A 509 19.89 11.69 -2.71
CA GLU A 509 19.10 12.84 -2.30
C GLU A 509 18.41 13.51 -3.50
N PHE A 510 19.15 13.73 -4.59
CA PHE A 510 18.61 14.35 -5.79
C PHE A 510 17.52 13.52 -6.45
N LEU A 511 17.61 12.19 -6.46
CA LEU A 511 16.64 11.34 -7.17
C LEU A 511 15.51 10.82 -6.29
N PHE A 512 15.80 10.54 -5.03
CA PHE A 512 14.85 9.87 -4.13
C PHE A 512 14.43 10.77 -2.95
N GLY A 513 14.96 11.99 -2.88
CA GLY A 513 14.60 13.00 -1.88
C GLY A 513 15.30 12.84 -0.52
N ASP A 514 16.07 11.76 -0.31
CA ASP A 514 16.76 11.47 0.95
C ASP A 514 18.09 10.72 0.68
N ASP A 515 19.18 11.14 1.33
CA ASP A 515 20.47 10.46 1.20
C ASP A 515 20.52 9.10 1.90
N LYS A 516 19.58 8.83 2.81
CA LYS A 516 19.39 7.51 3.45
C LYS A 516 18.83 6.46 2.50
N LYS A 517 18.37 6.86 1.32
CA LYS A 517 18.03 5.94 0.22
C LYS A 517 19.26 5.31 -0.43
N MET A 518 20.45 5.60 0.06
CA MET A 518 21.67 4.90 -0.33
C MET A 518 21.87 3.62 0.51
N ILE A 519 21.85 2.48 -0.17
CA ILE A 519 22.25 1.18 0.37
C ILE A 519 23.76 1.06 0.17
N ARG A 520 24.54 1.02 1.25
CA ARG A 520 26.00 0.86 1.18
C ARG A 520 26.42 -0.56 1.53
N VAL A 521 27.22 -1.16 0.68
CA VAL A 521 27.80 -2.50 0.88
C VAL A 521 29.31 -2.40 0.68
N ASP A 522 30.07 -2.76 1.71
CA ASP A 522 31.53 -2.78 1.67
C ASP A 522 32.01 -4.13 1.11
N MET A 523 32.59 -4.13 -0.09
CA MET A 523 33.02 -5.35 -0.77
C MET A 523 34.25 -6.01 -0.13
N SER A 524 34.96 -5.31 0.76
CA SER A 524 36.02 -5.93 1.57
C SER A 524 35.50 -7.01 2.51
N GLU A 525 34.21 -6.98 2.89
CA GLU A 525 33.57 -8.04 3.68
C GLU A 525 33.16 -9.28 2.85
N TYR A 526 33.30 -9.23 1.52
CA TYR A 526 32.77 -10.23 0.57
C TYR A 526 33.88 -10.89 -0.27
N GLN A 527 35.06 -11.06 0.33
CA GLN A 527 36.22 -11.74 -0.25
C GLN A 527 36.03 -13.26 -0.36
N ASP A 528 35.25 -13.87 0.55
CA ASP A 528 34.88 -15.28 0.46
C ASP A 528 33.74 -15.46 -0.55
N GLY A 529 33.95 -16.31 -1.54
CA GLY A 529 33.02 -16.51 -2.65
C GLY A 529 31.67 -17.09 -2.26
N ALA A 530 31.63 -18.16 -1.46
CA ALA A 530 30.38 -18.84 -1.13
C ALA A 530 29.66 -18.11 0.01
N VAL A 531 30.37 -17.85 1.10
CA VAL A 531 29.80 -17.20 2.30
C VAL A 531 29.38 -15.76 1.97
N GLY A 532 30.15 -15.06 1.15
CA GLY A 532 29.83 -13.70 0.71
C GLY A 532 28.53 -13.65 -0.08
N VAL A 533 28.36 -14.55 -1.07
CA VAL A 533 27.12 -14.62 -1.87
C VAL A 533 25.93 -14.93 -0.98
N ASP A 534 26.03 -15.95 -0.11
CA ASP A 534 24.91 -16.32 0.78
C ASP A 534 24.56 -15.20 1.77
N LYS A 535 25.54 -14.45 2.29
CA LYS A 535 25.28 -13.25 3.12
C LYS A 535 24.58 -12.16 2.31
N MET A 536 24.87 -12.05 1.01
CA MET A 536 24.32 -11.01 0.14
C MET A 536 22.88 -11.28 -0.28
N ILE A 537 22.58 -12.49 -0.74
CA ILE A 537 21.25 -12.87 -1.25
C ILE A 537 20.38 -13.61 -0.22
N GLY A 538 20.98 -14.18 0.81
CA GLY A 538 20.32 -14.98 1.84
C GLY A 538 20.57 -16.47 1.65
N MET A 539 20.45 -17.23 2.74
CA MET A 539 20.67 -18.68 2.74
C MET A 539 19.52 -19.43 2.04
N PRO A 540 19.82 -20.53 1.32
CA PRO A 540 18.83 -21.46 0.82
C PRO A 540 17.86 -21.97 1.89
N ARG A 541 16.60 -22.20 1.52
CA ARG A 541 15.60 -22.81 2.42
C ARG A 541 16.09 -24.16 2.94
N GLY A 542 15.81 -24.45 4.22
CA GLY A 542 16.21 -25.71 4.89
C GLY A 542 17.58 -25.67 5.57
N ILE A 543 18.34 -24.58 5.40
CA ILE A 543 19.62 -24.35 6.09
C ILE A 543 19.39 -23.45 7.32
N VAL A 544 20.14 -23.69 8.41
CA VAL A 544 20.12 -22.84 9.60
C VAL A 544 20.44 -21.39 9.21
N GLY A 545 19.55 -20.45 9.57
CA GLY A 545 19.69 -19.04 9.20
C GLY A 545 18.94 -18.64 7.92
N SER A 546 18.27 -19.57 7.22
CA SER A 546 17.39 -19.27 6.08
C SER A 546 16.17 -18.40 6.42
N GLU A 547 15.85 -18.28 7.71
CA GLU A 547 14.94 -17.30 8.30
C GLU A 547 15.38 -15.86 8.02
N ARG A 548 16.70 -15.60 7.99
CA ARG A 548 17.29 -14.28 7.73
C ARG A 548 17.52 -14.13 6.22
N GLY A 549 16.82 -13.18 5.60
CA GLY A 549 17.10 -12.81 4.20
C GLY A 549 18.48 -12.18 4.03
N GLY A 550 18.92 -12.00 2.78
CA GLY A 550 20.22 -11.42 2.47
C GLY A 550 20.32 -9.93 2.81
N VAL A 551 21.54 -9.46 3.03
CA VAL A 551 21.81 -8.06 3.39
C VAL A 551 21.32 -7.10 2.30
N LEU A 552 21.59 -7.41 1.03
CA LEU A 552 21.20 -6.56 -0.10
C LEU A 552 19.75 -6.84 -0.50
N THR A 553 19.35 -8.11 -0.56
CA THR A 553 18.01 -8.50 -1.01
C THR A 553 16.92 -7.98 -0.08
N ASN A 554 17.14 -7.95 1.24
CA ASN A 554 16.16 -7.34 2.16
C ASN A 554 16.07 -5.83 1.97
N GLN A 555 17.23 -5.13 1.89
CA GLN A 555 17.24 -3.68 1.73
C GLN A 555 16.60 -3.23 0.41
N LEU A 556 16.82 -3.98 -0.68
CA LEU A 556 16.18 -3.72 -1.97
C LEU A 556 14.69 -4.04 -1.98
N LYS A 557 14.24 -5.07 -1.25
CA LYS A 557 12.79 -5.33 -1.09
C LYS A 557 12.10 -4.17 -0.37
N ASP A 558 12.73 -3.64 0.67
CA ASP A 558 12.18 -2.53 1.45
C ASP A 558 12.32 -1.18 0.73
N ASN A 559 13.39 -0.99 -0.05
CA ASN A 559 13.71 0.24 -0.77
C ASN A 559 14.25 -0.06 -2.18
N PRO A 560 13.37 -0.42 -3.14
CA PRO A 560 13.78 -0.69 -4.52
C PRO A 560 14.25 0.57 -5.26
N TYR A 561 13.74 1.74 -4.86
CA TYR A 561 14.18 3.05 -5.35
C TYR A 561 15.32 3.57 -4.48
N SER A 562 16.53 3.15 -4.83
CA SER A 562 17.73 3.41 -4.01
C SER A 562 18.98 3.60 -4.85
N VAL A 563 20.03 4.12 -4.22
CA VAL A 563 21.40 4.09 -4.75
C VAL A 563 22.13 2.94 -4.07
N VAL A 564 22.54 1.93 -4.81
CA VAL A 564 23.34 0.81 -4.29
C VAL A 564 24.82 1.16 -4.47
N LEU A 565 25.49 1.50 -3.38
CA LEU A 565 26.91 1.79 -3.34
C LEU A 565 27.70 0.51 -2.99
N LEU A 566 28.39 -0.04 -3.98
CA LEU A 566 29.35 -1.15 -3.82
C LEU A 566 30.76 -0.56 -3.64
N ASP A 567 31.20 -0.43 -2.40
CA ASP A 567 32.46 0.23 -2.05
C ASP A 567 33.63 -0.76 -2.19
N GLU A 568 34.77 -0.30 -2.74
CA GLU A 568 35.98 -1.12 -2.96
C GLU A 568 35.74 -2.40 -3.77
N ILE A 569 35.02 -2.28 -4.90
CA ILE A 569 34.58 -3.42 -5.72
C ILE A 569 35.71 -4.34 -6.19
N GLU A 570 36.95 -3.85 -6.29
CA GLU A 570 38.13 -4.66 -6.61
C GLU A 570 38.49 -5.71 -5.54
N LYS A 571 37.91 -5.61 -4.33
CA LYS A 571 38.12 -6.56 -3.23
C LYS A 571 37.12 -7.70 -3.24
N ALA A 572 36.04 -7.61 -4.01
CA ALA A 572 35.03 -8.65 -4.09
C ALA A 572 35.59 -9.94 -4.72
N SER A 573 35.05 -11.08 -4.30
CA SER A 573 35.33 -12.36 -4.97
C SER A 573 34.78 -12.40 -6.40
N PRO A 574 35.36 -13.21 -7.31
CA PRO A 574 34.82 -13.40 -8.66
C PRO A 574 33.37 -13.89 -8.68
N ASN A 575 32.97 -14.75 -7.72
CA ASN A 575 31.59 -15.23 -7.58
C ASN A 575 30.62 -14.08 -7.27
N MET A 576 31.04 -13.13 -6.45
CA MET A 576 30.26 -11.93 -6.15
C MET A 576 30.10 -11.04 -7.40
N LEU A 577 31.17 -10.86 -8.18
CA LEU A 577 31.09 -10.10 -9.43
C LEU A 577 30.13 -10.76 -10.44
N ASN A 578 30.13 -12.08 -10.52
CA ASN A 578 29.22 -12.83 -11.40
C ASN A 578 27.75 -12.68 -11.00
N LEU A 579 27.45 -12.61 -9.70
CA LEU A 579 26.10 -12.30 -9.22
C LEU A 579 25.63 -10.93 -9.76
N PHE A 580 26.51 -9.93 -9.70
CA PHE A 580 26.19 -8.59 -10.20
C PHE A 580 26.12 -8.49 -11.72
N LEU A 581 26.86 -9.32 -12.48
CA LEU A 581 26.69 -9.40 -13.94
C LEU A 581 25.24 -9.71 -14.32
N GLN A 582 24.67 -10.74 -13.71
CA GLN A 582 23.27 -11.09 -13.92
C GLN A 582 22.34 -9.95 -13.47
N ALA A 583 22.62 -9.37 -12.30
CA ALA A 583 21.85 -8.26 -11.75
C ALA A 583 21.84 -7.04 -12.68
N PHE A 584 22.94 -6.71 -13.36
CA PHE A 584 23.04 -5.56 -14.25
C PHE A 584 22.31 -5.78 -15.59
N ASP A 585 22.20 -7.03 -16.03
CA ASP A 585 21.53 -7.39 -17.28
C ASP A 585 20.04 -7.60 -17.15
N GLU A 586 19.64 -8.33 -16.12
CA GLU A 586 18.24 -8.71 -15.89
C GLU A 586 17.54 -7.72 -14.96
N GLY A 587 18.31 -6.93 -14.19
CA GLY A 587 17.83 -5.98 -13.18
C GLY A 587 17.10 -6.60 -11.99
N TRP A 588 17.28 -7.90 -11.78
CA TRP A 588 16.88 -8.58 -10.56
C TRP A 588 17.92 -9.61 -10.15
N VAL A 589 17.90 -9.95 -8.87
CA VAL A 589 18.65 -11.08 -8.30
C VAL A 589 17.67 -12.04 -7.64
N THR A 590 18.02 -13.32 -7.61
CA THR A 590 17.25 -14.31 -6.86
C THR A 590 17.76 -14.34 -5.42
N ASP A 591 16.85 -14.20 -4.44
CA ASP A 591 17.19 -14.40 -3.04
C ASP A 591 17.42 -15.89 -2.72
N GLY A 592 17.95 -16.21 -1.54
CA GLY A 592 18.14 -17.61 -1.13
C GLY A 592 16.87 -18.46 -1.14
N ARG A 593 15.68 -17.86 -1.16
CA ARG A 593 14.39 -18.57 -1.17
C ARG A 593 13.82 -18.73 -2.58
N GLY A 594 14.55 -18.34 -3.62
CA GLY A 594 14.09 -18.43 -5.00
C GLY A 594 13.18 -17.28 -5.43
N LYS A 595 13.01 -16.23 -4.61
CA LYS A 595 12.20 -15.05 -4.97
C LYS A 595 13.06 -14.01 -5.68
N ARG A 596 12.51 -13.41 -6.74
CA ARG A 596 13.16 -12.30 -7.44
C ARG A 596 13.11 -11.03 -6.61
N VAL A 597 14.24 -10.32 -6.58
CA VAL A 597 14.39 -9.00 -5.96
C VAL A 597 14.92 -8.04 -7.02
N TYR A 598 14.15 -6.99 -7.29
CA TYR A 598 14.44 -6.06 -8.37
C TYR A 598 15.38 -4.94 -7.92
N LEU A 599 16.32 -4.60 -8.79
CA LEU A 599 17.19 -3.42 -8.73
C LEU A 599 17.07 -2.56 -10.00
N SER A 600 16.12 -2.86 -10.89
CA SER A 600 15.87 -2.12 -12.15
C SER A 600 15.65 -0.62 -11.95
N ASP A 601 15.06 -0.22 -10.82
CA ASP A 601 14.77 1.17 -10.48
C ASP A 601 15.85 1.80 -9.55
N ALA A 602 16.90 1.05 -9.25
CA ALA A 602 18.05 1.48 -8.47
C ALA A 602 19.18 1.99 -9.38
N ILE A 603 20.06 2.82 -8.83
CA ILE A 603 21.34 3.18 -9.46
C ILE A 603 22.44 2.48 -8.70
N VAL A 604 23.21 1.67 -9.41
CA VAL A 604 24.38 0.99 -8.87
C VAL A 604 25.60 1.88 -9.08
N ILE A 605 26.26 2.23 -7.99
CA ILE A 605 27.52 2.96 -7.99
C ILE A 605 28.56 2.05 -7.37
N MET A 606 29.57 1.69 -8.14
CA MET A 606 30.74 0.98 -7.64
C MET A 606 31.84 2.00 -7.38
N THR A 607 32.61 1.83 -6.31
CA THR A 607 33.84 2.62 -6.09
C THR A 607 35.05 1.72 -6.16
N SER A 608 36.14 2.24 -6.73
CA SER A 608 37.42 1.55 -6.69
C SER A 608 38.56 2.53 -6.45
N ASN A 609 39.61 2.04 -5.79
CA ASN A 609 40.88 2.74 -5.61
C ASN A 609 41.94 2.25 -6.62
N ALA A 610 41.54 1.46 -7.62
CA ALA A 610 42.42 1.03 -8.71
C ALA A 610 43.03 2.24 -9.46
N GLY A 611 44.32 2.14 -9.81
CA GLY A 611 45.04 3.17 -10.55
C GLY A 611 45.35 4.46 -9.77
N THR A 612 45.15 4.48 -8.45
CA THR A 612 45.39 5.68 -7.60
C THR A 612 46.83 6.17 -7.61
N GLU A 613 47.80 5.29 -7.81
CA GLU A 613 49.23 5.64 -7.91
C GLU A 613 49.53 6.54 -9.12
N HIS A 614 48.76 6.42 -10.21
CA HIS A 614 48.95 7.24 -11.41
C HIS A 614 48.54 8.70 -11.20
N PHE A 615 47.61 8.96 -10.28
CA PHE A 615 47.18 10.33 -9.95
C PHE A 615 48.26 11.13 -9.20
N ARG A 616 49.26 10.49 -8.59
CA ARG A 616 50.41 11.19 -7.98
C ARG A 616 51.23 11.95 -9.03
N LYS A 617 51.26 11.45 -10.27
CA LYS A 617 51.99 12.09 -11.39
C LYS A 617 51.41 13.46 -11.77
N LEU A 618 50.11 13.69 -11.52
CA LEU A 618 49.44 14.99 -11.76
C LEU A 618 49.84 16.04 -10.73
N THR A 619 50.15 15.63 -9.50
CA THR A 619 50.40 16.55 -8.39
C THR A 619 51.88 16.77 -8.09
N ASN A 620 52.75 15.80 -8.39
CA ASN A 620 54.21 15.91 -8.26
C ASN A 620 54.90 15.23 -9.46
N PRO A 621 55.13 15.93 -10.59
CA PRO A 621 55.94 15.40 -11.68
C PRO A 621 57.41 15.30 -11.21
N LEU A 622 57.86 14.11 -10.81
CA LEU A 622 59.27 13.84 -10.53
C LEU A 622 60.02 13.62 -11.85
N GLY A 623 60.91 14.55 -12.21
CA GLY A 623 61.91 14.38 -13.28
C GLY A 623 61.80 15.34 -14.46
N PHE A 624 62.90 15.48 -15.21
CA PHE A 624 63.20 16.39 -16.32
C PHE A 624 62.29 16.28 -17.57
N CYS A 625 60.97 16.24 -17.39
CA CYS A 625 60.00 16.37 -18.48
C CYS A 625 59.26 17.70 -18.31
N SER A 626 59.63 18.68 -19.12
CA SER A 626 59.01 20.00 -19.23
C SER A 626 57.66 19.96 -19.95
N GLY A 627 56.81 18.99 -19.61
CA GLY A 627 55.45 18.86 -20.13
C GLY A 627 54.51 18.54 -18.99
N GLN A 628 53.50 19.38 -18.77
CA GLN A 628 52.38 19.05 -17.88
C GLN A 628 51.79 17.72 -18.34
N THR A 629 51.87 16.70 -17.51
CA THR A 629 51.25 15.40 -17.79
C THR A 629 49.75 15.64 -17.85
N GLY A 630 49.16 15.53 -19.04
CA GLY A 630 47.74 15.82 -19.26
C GLY A 630 46.84 14.82 -18.53
N ILE A 631 45.66 15.27 -18.11
CA ILE A 631 44.61 14.43 -17.51
C ILE A 631 44.30 13.21 -18.39
N ASP A 632 44.39 13.37 -19.71
CA ASP A 632 44.15 12.29 -20.69
C ASP A 632 45.19 11.16 -20.62
N GLN A 633 46.46 11.48 -20.31
CA GLN A 633 47.50 10.47 -20.16
C GLN A 633 47.26 9.62 -18.90
N VAL A 634 46.90 10.26 -17.79
CA VAL A 634 46.54 9.54 -16.56
C VAL A 634 45.27 8.72 -16.73
N ARG A 635 44.28 9.24 -17.46
CA ARG A 635 43.09 8.47 -17.85
C ARG A 635 43.45 7.19 -18.60
N GLY A 636 44.37 7.27 -19.57
CA GLY A 636 44.84 6.10 -20.31
C GLY A 636 45.54 5.04 -19.44
N GLU A 637 46.32 5.47 -18.44
CA GLU A 637 46.97 4.55 -17.50
C GLU A 637 45.96 3.90 -16.54
N VAL A 638 45.03 4.69 -15.98
CA VAL A 638 43.98 4.19 -15.09
C VAL A 638 43.05 3.18 -15.78
N MET A 639 42.74 3.40 -17.07
CA MET A 639 41.93 2.45 -17.85
C MET A 639 42.66 1.12 -18.08
N LYS A 640 43.99 1.12 -18.22
CA LYS A 640 44.78 -0.13 -18.32
C LYS A 640 44.80 -0.92 -17.01
N ASP A 641 44.82 -0.22 -15.87
CA ASP A 641 44.70 -0.89 -14.57
C ASP A 641 43.30 -1.47 -14.36
N LEU A 642 42.27 -0.74 -14.80
CA LEU A 642 40.90 -1.25 -14.81
C LEU A 642 40.76 -2.54 -15.63
N GLU A 643 41.39 -2.59 -16.81
CA GLU A 643 41.45 -3.77 -17.69
C GLU A 643 42.08 -5.00 -17.02
N ARG A 644 42.99 -4.79 -16.06
CA ARG A 644 43.62 -5.86 -15.29
C ARG A 644 42.78 -6.30 -14.10
N CYS A 645 42.04 -5.38 -13.49
CA CYS A 645 41.21 -5.67 -12.32
C CYS A 645 39.89 -6.37 -12.68
N PHE A 646 39.26 -6.00 -13.79
CA PHE A 646 37.93 -6.51 -14.16
C PHE A 646 37.92 -7.16 -15.53
N ALA A 647 37.30 -8.34 -15.59
CA ALA A 647 37.11 -9.07 -16.82
C ALA A 647 36.28 -8.25 -17.84
N PRO A 648 36.50 -8.44 -19.15
CA PRO A 648 35.77 -7.71 -20.20
C PRO A 648 34.25 -7.80 -20.05
N GLU A 649 33.73 -8.96 -19.62
CA GLU A 649 32.30 -9.20 -19.41
C GLU A 649 31.71 -8.21 -18.40
N PHE A 650 32.43 -7.93 -17.31
CA PHE A 650 32.01 -6.98 -16.28
C PHE A 650 32.10 -5.55 -16.75
N ARG A 651 33.19 -5.19 -17.42
CA ARG A 651 33.40 -3.83 -17.93
C ARG A 651 32.35 -3.43 -18.96
N ASN A 652 31.91 -4.36 -19.80
CA ASN A 652 30.87 -4.12 -20.81
C ASN A 652 29.47 -3.89 -20.20
N ARG A 653 29.27 -4.12 -18.89
CA ARG A 653 28.02 -3.81 -18.18
C ARG A 653 28.06 -2.47 -17.43
N ILE A 654 29.22 -1.82 -17.40
CA ILE A 654 29.39 -0.51 -16.80
C ILE A 654 28.95 0.53 -17.82
N ASP A 655 27.95 1.31 -17.46
CA ASP A 655 27.42 2.40 -18.27
C ASP A 655 28.43 3.51 -18.50
N GLU A 656 29.13 3.91 -17.43
CA GLU A 656 30.07 5.02 -17.44
C GLU A 656 31.14 4.82 -16.35
N VAL A 657 32.40 5.05 -16.72
CA VAL A 657 33.53 5.08 -15.80
C VAL A 657 33.82 6.54 -15.45
N VAL A 658 33.54 6.92 -14.21
CA VAL A 658 33.64 8.29 -13.70
C VAL A 658 34.96 8.45 -12.96
N LEU A 659 35.80 9.35 -13.45
CA LEU A 659 37.12 9.64 -12.87
C LEU A 659 37.01 10.79 -11.86
N PHE A 660 37.59 10.59 -10.68
CA PHE A 660 37.73 11.58 -9.63
C PHE A 660 39.18 11.99 -9.51
N THR A 661 39.43 13.30 -9.55
CA THR A 661 40.77 13.86 -9.43
C THR A 661 41.09 14.18 -7.96
N PRO A 662 42.37 14.20 -7.56
CA PRO A 662 42.77 14.73 -6.26
C PRO A 662 42.22 16.15 -6.05
N LEU A 663 41.78 16.44 -4.83
CA LEU A 663 41.23 17.75 -4.47
C LEU A 663 42.35 18.80 -4.43
N THR A 664 42.06 20.02 -4.87
CA THR A 664 42.96 21.16 -4.69
C THR A 664 42.85 21.73 -3.26
N HIS A 665 43.81 22.55 -2.84
CA HIS A 665 43.71 23.24 -1.54
C HIS A 665 42.47 24.14 -1.47
N ASP A 666 42.09 24.77 -2.58
CA ASP A 666 40.89 25.60 -2.67
C ASP A 666 39.61 24.77 -2.53
N ASP A 667 39.56 23.58 -3.13
CA ASP A 667 38.43 22.67 -2.95
C ASP A 667 38.27 22.28 -1.47
N VAL A 668 39.38 21.91 -0.82
CA VAL A 668 39.36 21.51 0.59
C VAL A 668 38.98 22.68 1.49
N ARG A 669 39.37 23.91 1.14
CA ARG A 669 38.94 25.12 1.82
C ARG A 669 37.43 25.31 1.76
N ILE A 670 36.82 25.18 0.59
CA ILE A 670 35.37 25.28 0.44
C ILE A 670 34.67 24.18 1.26
N ILE A 671 35.20 22.96 1.29
CA ILE A 671 34.65 21.87 2.13
C ILE A 671 34.74 22.24 3.63
N ALA A 672 35.86 22.83 4.06
CA ALA A 672 36.03 23.26 5.45
C ALA A 672 35.01 24.35 5.83
N GLU A 673 34.83 25.34 4.95
CA GLU A 673 33.84 26.40 5.11
C GLU A 673 32.41 25.84 5.22
N GLN A 674 32.04 24.86 4.40
CA GLN A 674 30.74 24.19 4.47
C GLN A 674 30.52 23.43 5.79
N GLU A 675 31.51 22.69 6.29
CA GLU A 675 31.41 22.00 7.58
C GLU A 675 31.31 22.97 8.76
N LEU A 676 32.06 24.08 8.71
CA LEU A 676 32.00 25.14 9.72
C LEU A 676 30.64 25.86 9.70
N ALA A 677 30.08 26.11 8.52
CA ALA A 677 28.74 26.70 8.39
C ALA A 677 27.65 25.81 9.02
N LYS A 678 27.76 24.48 8.94
CA LYS A 678 26.84 23.56 9.64
C LYS A 678 26.93 23.71 11.16
N ILE A 679 28.14 23.91 11.69
CA ILE A 679 28.37 24.17 13.12
C ILE A 679 27.75 25.52 13.51
N ALA A 680 27.99 26.57 12.72
CA ALA A 680 27.41 27.90 12.91
C ALA A 680 25.87 27.85 12.96
N ALA A 681 25.23 27.20 11.99
CA ALA A 681 23.76 27.07 11.96
C ALA A 681 23.20 26.30 13.17
N THR A 682 23.97 25.37 13.74
CA THR A 682 23.58 24.65 14.96
C THR A 682 23.67 25.55 16.20
N LEU A 683 24.69 26.41 16.26
CA LEU A 683 24.88 27.41 17.31
C LEU A 683 23.77 28.48 17.28
N GLU A 684 23.41 28.97 16.09
CA GLU A 684 22.36 29.98 15.91
C GLU A 684 21.00 29.52 16.44
N LYS A 685 20.62 28.25 16.21
CA LYS A 685 19.39 27.66 16.79
C LYS A 685 19.38 27.68 18.32
N SER A 686 20.55 27.79 18.94
CA SER A 686 20.74 27.86 20.38
C SER A 686 21.02 29.29 20.87
N GLY A 687 20.81 30.30 20.02
CA GLY A 687 21.03 31.71 20.32
C GLY A 687 22.50 32.11 20.44
N LYS A 688 23.43 31.37 19.82
CA LYS A 688 24.88 31.61 19.90
C LYS A 688 25.46 31.97 18.53
N LEU A 689 26.50 32.79 18.53
CA LEU A 689 27.18 33.26 17.31
C LEU A 689 28.55 32.61 17.15
N LEU A 690 28.93 32.33 15.89
CA LEU A 690 30.25 31.81 15.52
C LEU A 690 30.89 32.73 14.49
N THR A 691 32.04 33.31 14.83
CA THR A 691 32.90 34.07 13.90
C THR A 691 34.19 33.30 13.65
N ILE A 692 34.68 33.30 12.41
CA ILE A 692 35.82 32.46 12.01
C ILE A 692 36.78 33.31 11.19
N ASP A 693 38.03 33.35 11.60
CA ASP A 693 39.08 34.06 10.87
C ASP A 693 39.56 33.23 9.67
N PRO A 694 39.84 33.87 8.50
CA PRO A 694 40.34 33.18 7.32
C PRO A 694 41.64 32.40 7.54
N GLU A 695 42.53 32.86 8.42
CA GLU A 695 43.74 32.13 8.78
C GLU A 695 43.46 30.84 9.54
N ALA A 696 42.43 30.82 10.38
CA ALA A 696 42.02 29.61 11.10
C ALA A 696 41.51 28.54 10.11
N ILE A 697 40.76 28.96 9.09
CA ILE A 697 40.31 28.08 8.00
C ILE A 697 41.50 27.49 7.26
N ASN A 698 42.47 28.32 6.87
CA ASN A 698 43.68 27.85 6.17
C ASN A 698 44.47 26.84 7.02
N GLN A 699 44.56 27.05 8.34
CA GLN A 699 45.22 26.10 9.23
C GLN A 699 44.45 24.78 9.34
N LEU A 700 43.12 24.83 9.47
CA LEU A 700 42.27 23.63 9.46
C LEU A 700 42.41 22.83 8.16
N VAL A 701 42.52 23.51 7.02
CA VAL A 701 42.76 22.88 5.71
C VAL A 701 44.12 22.20 5.67
N ARG A 702 45.18 22.86 6.14
CA ARG A 702 46.53 22.26 6.20
C ARG A 702 46.58 21.02 7.08
N ASP A 703 45.92 21.07 8.24
CA ASP A 703 45.88 19.95 9.19
C ASP A 703 44.98 18.80 8.70
N GLY A 704 43.94 19.12 7.93
CA GLY A 704 42.91 18.18 7.48
C GLY A 704 43.14 17.58 6.09
N TYR A 705 44.01 18.18 5.28
CA TYR A 705 44.30 17.76 3.91
C TYR A 705 45.55 16.89 3.82
N SER A 706 45.47 15.81 3.05
CA SER A 706 46.66 15.09 2.60
C SER A 706 46.46 14.55 1.20
N LEU A 707 47.52 14.51 0.39
CA LEU A 707 47.44 13.98 -0.97
C LEU A 707 46.95 12.51 -1.04
N PRO A 708 47.36 11.58 -0.15
CA PRO A 708 46.91 10.18 -0.21
C PRO A 708 45.47 9.95 0.28
N TYR A 709 45.00 10.78 1.21
CA TYR A 709 43.71 10.57 1.90
C TYR A 709 42.68 11.68 1.63
N GLY A 710 42.99 12.64 0.76
CA GLY A 710 42.13 13.77 0.42
C GLY A 710 41.69 14.55 1.65
N ALA A 711 40.39 14.90 1.70
CA ALA A 711 39.76 15.62 2.80
C ALA A 711 39.20 14.69 3.91
N ARG A 712 39.57 13.39 3.93
CA ARG A 712 39.00 12.37 4.84
C ARG A 712 39.12 12.75 6.32
N PHE A 713 40.21 13.42 6.71
CA PHE A 713 40.48 13.79 8.09
C PHE A 713 39.94 15.17 8.47
N LEU A 714 39.57 16.01 7.49
CA LEU A 714 39.17 17.39 7.71
C LEU A 714 38.03 17.53 8.72
N LYS A 715 36.99 16.70 8.57
CA LYS A 715 35.85 16.73 9.51
C LYS A 715 36.29 16.44 10.95
N ARG A 716 37.15 15.45 11.15
CA ARG A 716 37.70 15.11 12.48
C ARG A 716 38.57 16.24 13.04
N VAL A 717 39.35 16.89 12.19
CA VAL A 717 40.18 18.05 12.56
C VAL A 717 39.29 19.21 13.03
N ILE A 718 38.22 19.52 12.28
CA ILE A 718 37.23 20.54 12.67
C ILE A 718 36.51 20.14 13.97
N GLU A 719 36.11 18.88 14.12
CA GLU A 719 35.45 18.40 15.33
C GLU A 719 36.34 18.57 16.57
N LEU A 720 37.62 18.20 16.47
CA LEU A 720 38.57 18.28 17.59
C LEU A 720 39.02 19.71 17.90
N ASN A 721 39.23 20.54 16.88
CA ASN A 721 39.79 21.88 17.03
C ASN A 721 38.71 22.97 17.20
N VAL A 722 37.48 22.74 16.74
CA VAL A 722 36.40 23.73 16.75
C VAL A 722 35.21 23.25 17.57
N LYS A 723 34.61 22.11 17.21
CA LYS A 723 33.36 21.66 17.83
C LYS A 723 33.54 21.26 19.30
N LEU A 724 34.61 20.53 19.61
CA LEU A 724 34.90 20.03 20.96
C LEU A 724 35.13 21.19 21.95
N PRO A 725 36.00 22.19 21.68
CA PRO A 725 36.17 23.29 22.61
C PRO A 725 34.90 24.13 22.76
N ILE A 726 34.15 24.41 21.68
CA ILE A 726 32.84 25.09 21.80
C ILE A 726 31.89 24.31 22.72
N SER A 727 31.86 22.98 22.60
CA SER A 727 30.99 22.13 23.42
C SER A 727 31.39 22.11 24.89
N GLN A 728 32.70 22.14 25.19
CA GLN A 728 33.22 22.21 26.56
C GLN A 728 32.86 23.52 27.26
N PHE A 729 32.73 24.61 26.51
CA PHE A 729 32.42 25.95 27.03
C PHE A 729 31.02 26.42 26.67
N TRP A 730 30.11 25.48 26.41
CA TRP A 730 28.74 25.75 25.95
C TRP A 730 27.92 26.66 26.88
N GLN A 731 28.13 26.57 28.20
CA GLN A 731 27.39 27.39 29.17
C GLN A 731 27.96 28.80 29.37
N GLY A 732 29.23 29.03 29.03
CA GLY A 732 29.92 30.30 29.31
C GLY A 732 29.95 31.29 28.15
N GLY A 733 29.61 30.86 26.92
CA GLY A 733 29.77 31.66 25.70
C GLY A 733 28.47 31.94 24.95
N VAL A 734 28.22 33.21 24.64
CA VAL A 734 27.18 33.66 23.68
C VAL A 734 27.78 33.86 22.28
N GLU A 735 29.03 34.29 22.21
CA GLU A 735 29.79 34.47 20.97
C GLU A 735 31.09 33.68 21.05
N PHE A 736 31.39 32.92 20.00
CA PHE A 736 32.64 32.20 19.83
C PHE A 736 33.38 32.75 18.60
N ARG A 737 34.67 33.01 18.75
CA ARG A 737 35.57 33.38 17.66
C ARG A 737 36.64 32.32 17.47
N VAL A 738 36.79 31.82 16.24
CA VAL A 738 37.81 30.84 15.85
C VAL A 738 38.96 31.59 15.18
N THR A 739 40.11 31.64 15.85
CA THR A 739 41.31 32.36 15.39
C THR A 739 42.48 31.39 15.18
N CYS A 740 43.58 31.87 14.59
CA CYS A 740 44.83 31.13 14.46
C CYS A 740 45.93 31.83 15.26
N ASP A 741 46.58 31.13 16.18
CA ASP A 741 47.77 31.63 16.89
C ASP A 741 48.93 30.63 16.77
N LYS A 742 50.08 31.09 16.29
CA LYS A 742 51.30 30.28 16.10
C LYS A 742 51.06 28.96 15.37
N GLY A 743 50.15 28.95 14.39
CA GLY A 743 49.80 27.75 13.61
C GLY A 743 48.89 26.77 14.36
N GLN A 744 48.26 27.19 15.45
CA GLN A 744 47.21 26.43 16.14
C GLN A 744 45.87 27.17 16.09
N VAL A 745 44.80 26.40 15.90
CA VAL A 745 43.44 26.92 15.96
C VAL A 745 43.04 27.14 17.42
N VAL A 746 42.57 28.34 17.74
CA VAL A 746 42.21 28.79 19.08
C VAL A 746 40.76 29.27 19.07
N ILE A 747 40.01 29.00 20.15
CA ILE A 747 38.64 29.50 20.31
C ILE A 747 38.60 30.54 21.43
N GLU A 748 38.00 31.68 21.15
CA GLU A 748 37.84 32.79 22.08
C GLU A 748 36.35 33.02 22.39
N SER A 749 36.01 33.25 23.66
CA SER A 749 34.67 33.65 24.08
C SER A 749 34.75 34.54 25.32
N ALA A 750 34.13 35.73 25.27
CA ALA A 750 33.95 36.69 26.37
C ALA A 750 35.12 36.77 27.40
N GLY A 751 36.35 36.95 26.91
CA GLY A 751 37.55 37.12 27.76
C GLY A 751 38.38 35.86 28.04
N MET A 752 37.96 34.67 27.60
CA MET A 752 38.72 33.42 27.75
C MET A 752 39.32 32.94 26.42
N ARG A 753 40.58 32.52 26.45
CA ARG A 753 41.35 31.99 25.31
C ARG A 753 41.59 30.50 25.47
N LEU A 754 41.06 29.69 24.54
CA LEU A 754 41.06 28.23 24.66
C LEU A 754 41.99 27.59 23.62
N VAL A 755 43.12 27.09 24.09
CA VAL A 755 44.13 26.38 23.28
C VAL A 755 44.10 24.89 23.61
N LYS A 756 44.45 24.05 22.62
CA LYS A 756 44.53 22.59 22.72
C LYS A 756 45.34 22.16 23.96
N GLY A 757 44.69 21.48 24.91
CA GLY A 757 45.36 20.76 25.99
C GLY A 757 45.76 21.56 27.24
N ALA A 758 45.34 22.81 27.41
CA ALA A 758 45.60 23.58 28.63
C ALA A 758 44.30 23.96 29.35
N ALA A 759 44.27 23.75 30.67
CA ALA A 759 43.26 24.34 31.54
C ALA A 759 43.23 25.86 31.32
N ALA A 760 42.01 26.41 31.26
CA ALA A 760 41.75 27.83 31.03
C ALA A 760 42.73 28.72 31.81
N VAL A 761 43.48 29.56 31.11
CA VAL A 761 44.17 30.69 31.75
C VAL A 761 43.19 31.85 31.66
N ALA A 762 42.69 32.24 32.84
CA ALA A 762 41.75 33.34 33.04
C ALA A 762 42.37 34.70 32.72
#